data_AF-A0A9W7XAF3-F1
#
_entry.id   AF-A0A9W7XAF3-F1
#
_cell.length_a   1.000
_cell.length_b   1.000
_cell.length_c   1.000
_cell.angle_alpha   90.00
_cell.angle_beta   90.00
_cell.angle_gamma   90.00
#
_symmetry.space_group_name_H-M   'P 1'
#
loop_
_entity.id
_entity.type
_entity.pdbx_description
1 polymer ?
#
loop_
_entity_poly.entity_id
_entity_poly.type
_entity_poly.pdbx_seq_one_letter_code
_entity_poly.pdbx_strand_id
1 'polypeptide(L)'
;MEKASRGIFSAFAAGVATLLLLLPPYGGAAPAAAAAAAAGSNCTRSCGDIGIPYPFGIEPGCYHAAWFNLTCNDSYRPPKLFLGDGTVEVLEISVPDGTVRINSSQLLYTVDPGASTASGPWGRGLPRGGPFFLSESRSSVALVGCGAQVELRGGDENSSSLIASCAAVCPLDSDRRIVVQESTACTGVGCCQADIVLGYDFYNIQINKLNASVYALPASVYIVDQGFSYTDEMSGLIYGRFPEALPATLDWVVNRTGCPSVSRSNEITYDECHSSDSSCVEANYNIGDRGRRCVCDAGYQGNPYVQDGCQDIDECSSGDTYPCYGDCENYKGGYTCQCYPGYYGNASVLNGCQDINECENKESYACYGTCLNLPGSFRCQCPEGTNGNASQKLGCVTIKNSSAGDKPLVSGLGIGLGVSGGTVLLLLAFVAPFIVRKFKERKVKKMKEKYFNQNHGLLLQQLISHKADIGERMIITLRELEKATDNFDKSRVVGGGGHGVVFKGILDLHVVAIKRSKIVVQREIDEFINEVAVLSQVNHRNVVKLLGCCLETEVPLLVYEFISNGTLYHHLHVEGPISLRWDERIKIALEVARALSYLHSAASMPVFHRDIKSSNILLDDTLTAKVSDFGASRYIPIDQTGITTAIQGTIGYLDPMYYYTGRLTDKSDVFSYGVLLVELLTRKKPFSYRSDSGDGIVSYFVSLLTEGRLFDIIDPQIIEEDEDGEVQAVAALAAMCTKLKGEDRPTMREVEMALENIQVKKKQGPWNTTSRKYGDDETSAHWMPTDAQVSTEASGQYTMEGLEEETLLSAR
;
A
#
# COMPACT_ATOMS: atom_id res chain seq x y z
N MET A 1 -47.50 41.18 42.55
CA MET A 1 -47.51 39.76 42.13
C MET A 1 -46.18 39.48 41.44
N GLU A 2 -45.00 39.30 42.03
CA GLU A 2 -44.55 38.91 43.36
C GLU A 2 -45.25 37.68 43.96
N LYS A 3 -44.47 36.60 44.08
CA LYS A 3 -44.75 35.27 44.65
C LYS A 3 -45.68 34.36 43.84
N ALA A 4 -45.10 33.54 42.96
CA ALA A 4 -45.43 32.11 42.81
C ALA A 4 -44.67 31.46 41.62
N SER A 5 -43.34 31.35 41.70
CA SER A 5 -42.57 30.41 40.85
C SER A 5 -41.22 30.03 41.49
N ARG A 6 -41.16 30.05 42.82
CA ARG A 6 -40.04 29.56 43.63
C ARG A 6 -40.59 28.45 44.52
N GLY A 7 -40.55 27.21 44.01
CA GLY A 7 -41.01 26.04 44.75
C GLY A 7 -41.35 24.90 43.80
N ILE A 8 -40.31 24.32 43.20
CA ILE A 8 -40.22 22.95 42.60
C ILE A 8 -38.78 22.70 42.10
N PHE A 9 -37.90 23.71 42.06
CA PHE A 9 -36.45 23.54 41.82
C PHE A 9 -35.59 23.47 43.11
N SER A 10 -36.13 22.97 44.23
CA SER A 10 -35.41 22.90 45.51
C SER A 10 -35.45 21.55 46.22
N ALA A 11 -35.59 20.43 45.49
CA ALA A 11 -35.55 19.08 46.06
C ALA A 11 -34.66 18.09 45.29
N PHE A 12 -33.69 18.57 44.50
CA PHE A 12 -32.71 17.71 43.80
C PHE A 12 -31.25 18.16 43.97
N ALA A 13 -30.96 18.99 44.98
CA ALA A 13 -29.63 19.54 45.25
C ALA A 13 -29.07 19.22 46.65
N ALA A 14 -29.66 18.29 47.39
CA ALA A 14 -29.18 17.90 48.72
C ALA A 14 -29.23 16.38 48.87
N GLY A 15 -28.29 15.69 48.24
CA GLY A 15 -28.17 14.23 48.34
C GLY A 15 -26.97 13.62 47.62
N VAL A 16 -25.92 14.38 47.33
CA VAL A 16 -24.68 13.85 46.69
C VAL A 16 -23.40 14.35 47.39
N ALA A 17 -23.50 15.03 48.53
CA ALA A 17 -22.35 15.59 49.24
C ALA A 17 -22.11 14.92 50.60
N THR A 18 -21.89 13.60 50.62
CA THR A 18 -21.20 12.90 51.75
C THR A 18 -20.82 11.46 51.39
N LEU A 19 -19.93 11.28 50.42
CA LEU A 19 -18.95 10.17 50.40
C LEU A 19 -17.82 10.45 49.39
N LEU A 20 -17.11 11.57 49.59
CA LEU A 20 -15.96 11.98 48.79
C LEU A 20 -14.70 12.00 49.67
N LEU A 21 -14.25 10.83 50.15
CA LEU A 21 -12.94 10.72 50.80
C LEU A 21 -12.17 9.41 50.59
N LEU A 22 -12.54 8.53 49.66
CA LEU A 22 -11.72 7.36 49.32
C LEU A 22 -11.90 6.92 47.85
N LEU A 23 -11.36 7.67 46.88
CA LEU A 23 -10.98 7.12 45.56
C LEU A 23 -9.80 7.93 44.98
N PRO A 24 -8.70 7.29 44.53
CA PRO A 24 -7.61 7.96 43.83
C PRO A 24 -7.98 8.25 42.36
N PRO A 25 -7.27 9.18 41.68
CA PRO A 25 -7.57 9.56 40.31
C PRO A 25 -7.15 8.46 39.33
N TYR A 26 -8.10 7.97 38.53
CA TYR A 26 -7.85 7.15 37.35
C TYR A 26 -7.41 8.04 36.19
N GLY A 27 -6.10 8.04 35.92
CA GLY A 27 -5.52 8.35 34.61
C GLY A 27 -5.01 7.03 34.03
N GLY A 28 -5.65 6.55 32.96
CA GLY A 28 -5.22 5.35 32.25
C GLY A 28 -4.02 5.66 31.36
N ALA A 29 -2.82 5.60 31.95
CA ALA A 29 -1.60 5.34 31.21
C ALA A 29 -1.55 3.83 30.93
N ALA A 30 -1.25 3.43 29.69
CA ALA A 30 -0.92 2.07 29.31
C ALA A 30 0.23 1.52 30.18
N PRO A 31 0.35 0.19 30.40
CA PRO A 31 1.29 -0.34 31.37
C PRO A 31 2.73 -0.27 30.84
N ALA A 32 3.39 0.86 31.06
CA ALA A 32 4.85 1.01 30.96
C ALA A 32 5.60 0.34 32.15
N ALA A 33 4.90 -0.34 33.05
CA ALA A 33 5.45 -0.81 34.32
C ALA A 33 5.84 -2.30 34.37
N ALA A 34 5.66 -3.07 33.29
CA ALA A 34 5.94 -4.51 33.30
C ALA A 34 7.30 -4.91 32.72
N ALA A 35 8.20 -3.96 32.45
CA ALA A 35 9.58 -4.20 31.98
C ALA A 35 10.65 -4.13 33.11
N ALA A 36 10.23 -4.18 34.39
CA ALA A 36 11.14 -4.00 35.53
C ALA A 36 11.76 -5.30 36.08
N ALA A 37 11.48 -6.47 35.50
CA ALA A 37 11.86 -7.75 36.09
C ALA A 37 12.74 -8.61 35.17
N ALA A 38 13.96 -8.17 34.88
CA ALA A 38 15.17 -9.01 34.84
C ALA A 38 16.37 -8.21 34.32
N ALA A 39 17.23 -7.77 35.26
CA ALA A 39 18.66 -7.42 35.15
C ALA A 39 18.97 -6.22 36.07
N GLY A 40 19.58 -6.50 37.23
CA GLY A 40 20.22 -5.53 38.14
C GLY A 40 19.31 -4.47 38.80
N SER A 41 19.20 -4.46 40.13
CA SER A 41 18.37 -3.53 40.89
C SER A 41 18.77 -2.04 40.83
N ASN A 42 19.72 -1.65 39.98
CA ASN A 42 20.31 -0.30 39.89
C ASN A 42 20.35 0.28 38.45
N CYS A 43 19.66 -0.29 37.47
CA CYS A 43 19.67 0.23 36.10
C CYS A 43 18.71 1.44 35.92
N THR A 44 19.20 2.52 35.33
CA THR A 44 18.34 3.65 34.94
C THR A 44 17.45 3.24 33.76
N ARG A 45 16.13 3.49 33.87
CA ARG A 45 15.12 3.06 32.88
C ARG A 45 14.44 4.20 32.12
N SER A 46 14.84 5.43 32.38
CA SER A 46 14.33 6.60 31.67
C SER A 46 15.32 7.75 31.71
N CYS A 47 15.36 8.56 30.65
CA CYS A 47 16.09 9.83 30.61
C CYS A 47 15.15 10.89 30.03
N GLY A 48 14.80 11.88 30.84
CA GLY A 48 13.69 12.79 30.49
C GLY A 48 12.40 12.00 30.29
N ASP A 49 11.74 12.19 29.15
CA ASP A 49 10.50 11.51 28.78
C ASP A 49 10.72 10.20 28.00
N ILE A 50 11.97 9.81 27.77
CA ILE A 50 12.33 8.65 26.94
C ILE A 50 12.58 7.44 27.84
N GLY A 51 11.81 6.37 27.64
CA GLY A 51 12.05 5.07 28.27
C GLY A 51 13.27 4.37 27.70
N ILE A 52 14.04 3.69 28.55
CA ILE A 52 15.27 2.96 28.20
C ILE A 52 15.03 1.46 28.39
N PRO A 53 14.54 0.76 27.34
CA PRO A 53 14.35 -0.68 27.38
C PRO A 53 15.65 -1.42 27.07
N TYR A 54 15.86 -2.59 27.68
CA TYR A 54 16.91 -3.52 27.25
C TYR A 54 16.66 -3.94 25.78
N PRO A 55 17.65 -4.06 24.88
CA PRO A 55 19.10 -4.21 25.11
C PRO A 55 19.87 -2.91 25.40
N PHE A 56 19.20 -1.75 25.46
CA PHE A 56 19.82 -0.47 25.76
C PHE A 56 19.95 -0.21 27.27
N GLY A 57 20.96 0.56 27.66
CA GLY A 57 21.21 0.91 29.06
C GLY A 57 22.34 1.93 29.23
N ILE A 58 22.43 2.54 30.42
CA ILE A 58 23.45 3.56 30.75
C ILE A 58 24.56 2.94 31.60
N GLU A 59 24.19 2.23 32.65
CA GLU A 59 25.17 1.65 33.57
C GLU A 59 25.78 0.36 33.02
N PRO A 60 27.06 0.07 33.35
CA PRO A 60 27.67 -1.22 33.01
C PRO A 60 26.83 -2.40 33.51
N GLY A 61 26.53 -3.35 32.62
CA GLY A 61 25.67 -4.50 32.90
C GLY A 61 24.17 -4.27 32.68
N CYS A 62 23.76 -3.06 32.30
CA CYS A 62 22.36 -2.73 31.98
C CYS A 62 22.06 -2.69 30.48
N TYR A 63 23.06 -2.90 29.63
CA TYR A 63 22.95 -2.99 28.17
C TYR A 63 23.55 -4.32 27.67
N HIS A 64 23.12 -4.79 26.49
CA HIS A 64 23.57 -6.06 25.92
C HIS A 64 25.04 -6.03 25.47
N ALA A 65 25.44 -5.01 24.75
CA ALA A 65 26.80 -4.84 24.23
C ALA A 65 27.19 -3.37 24.26
N ALA A 66 28.50 -3.07 24.17
CA ALA A 66 29.02 -1.71 24.24
C ALA A 66 28.36 -0.73 23.25
N TRP A 67 27.87 -1.23 22.10
CA TRP A 67 27.16 -0.44 21.11
C TRP A 67 25.76 0.03 21.56
N PHE A 68 25.11 -0.69 22.48
CA PHE A 68 23.80 -0.34 23.05
C PHE A 68 23.91 0.54 24.31
N ASN A 69 25.12 1.00 24.63
CA ASN A 69 25.36 1.96 25.70
C ASN A 69 24.77 3.33 25.34
N LEU A 70 24.11 3.95 26.32
CA LEU A 70 23.48 5.25 26.21
C LEU A 70 24.08 6.20 27.25
N THR A 71 24.04 7.50 26.95
CA THR A 71 24.41 8.55 27.88
C THR A 71 23.22 9.47 28.10
N CYS A 72 22.76 9.61 29.35
CA CYS A 72 21.80 10.64 29.73
C CYS A 72 22.56 11.90 30.16
N ASN A 73 22.31 13.02 29.49
CA ASN A 73 22.95 14.29 29.82
C ASN A 73 21.98 15.20 30.58
N ASP A 74 22.16 15.26 31.89
CA ASP A 74 21.37 16.07 32.83
C ASP A 74 21.63 17.58 32.75
N SER A 75 22.58 18.01 31.90
CA SER A 75 22.84 19.44 31.68
C SER A 75 21.70 20.11 30.90
N TYR A 76 20.91 19.33 30.16
CA TYR A 76 19.73 19.79 29.44
C TYR A 76 18.48 19.72 30.32
N ARG A 77 17.46 20.55 30.02
CA ARG A 77 16.16 20.52 30.70
C ARG A 77 15.03 20.47 29.66
N PRO A 78 14.31 19.34 29.52
CA PRO A 78 14.54 18.05 30.19
C PRO A 78 15.89 17.39 29.78
N PRO A 79 16.41 16.43 30.58
CA PRO A 79 17.61 15.67 30.22
C PRO A 79 17.48 15.02 28.84
N LYS A 80 18.59 15.02 28.08
CA LYS A 80 18.64 14.46 26.72
C LYS A 80 19.41 13.14 26.70
N LEU A 81 18.92 12.19 25.90
CA LEU A 81 19.51 10.87 25.73
C LEU A 81 20.39 10.83 24.48
N PHE A 82 21.55 10.18 24.57
CA PHE A 82 22.49 10.06 23.46
C PHE A 82 22.98 8.63 23.28
N LEU A 83 23.30 8.25 22.05
CA LEU A 83 23.80 6.94 21.65
C LEU A 83 25.34 6.91 21.60
N GLY A 84 25.93 5.77 22.00
CA GLY A 84 27.35 5.49 21.77
C GLY A 84 28.29 6.41 22.54
N ASP A 85 29.07 7.22 21.82
CA ASP A 85 30.05 8.16 22.37
C ASP A 85 29.42 9.48 22.87
N GLY A 86 28.09 9.61 22.77
CA GLY A 86 27.35 10.78 23.24
C GLY A 86 27.12 11.86 22.17
N THR A 87 27.43 11.58 20.90
CA THR A 87 27.30 12.55 19.80
C THR A 87 25.93 12.57 19.13
N VAL A 88 25.22 11.44 19.12
CA VAL A 88 23.93 11.28 18.44
C VAL A 88 22.79 11.32 19.46
N GLU A 89 21.95 12.34 19.42
CA GLU A 89 20.76 12.46 20.28
C GLU A 89 19.69 11.46 19.87
N VAL A 90 19.13 10.75 20.86
CA VAL A 90 18.04 9.79 20.70
C VAL A 90 16.73 10.46 21.06
N LEU A 91 15.74 10.32 20.18
CA LEU A 91 14.38 10.84 20.34
C LEU A 91 13.40 9.75 20.79
N GLU A 92 13.59 8.51 20.32
CA GLU A 92 12.71 7.38 20.63
C GLU A 92 13.43 6.05 20.43
N ILE A 93 13.10 5.03 21.24
CA ILE A 93 13.58 3.66 21.11
C ILE A 93 12.37 2.73 21.04
N SER A 94 12.23 1.99 19.94
CA SER A 94 11.20 0.95 19.79
C SER A 94 11.85 -0.42 19.69
N VAL A 95 11.70 -1.22 20.75
CA VAL A 95 12.14 -2.62 20.77
C VAL A 95 11.30 -3.52 19.86
N PRO A 96 9.95 -3.42 19.86
CA PRO A 96 9.10 -4.22 18.97
C PRO A 96 9.39 -3.97 17.49
N ASP A 97 9.58 -2.71 17.10
CA ASP A 97 9.86 -2.35 15.71
C ASP A 97 11.35 -2.53 15.33
N GLY A 98 12.23 -2.63 16.33
CA GLY A 98 13.67 -2.71 16.08
C GLY A 98 14.26 -1.40 15.53
N THR A 99 13.73 -0.26 15.99
CA THR A 99 14.13 1.06 15.51
C THR A 99 14.60 1.99 16.63
N VAL A 100 15.46 2.95 16.27
CA VAL A 100 15.84 4.09 17.10
C VAL A 100 15.67 5.36 16.27
N ARG A 101 14.85 6.29 16.75
CA ARG A 101 14.70 7.61 16.11
C ARG A 101 15.72 8.55 16.73
N ILE A 102 16.50 9.22 15.88
CA ILE A 102 17.61 10.10 16.27
C ILE A 102 17.41 11.52 15.74
N ASN A 103 18.09 12.48 16.36
CA ASN A 103 18.20 13.84 15.84
C ASN A 103 19.43 13.95 14.92
N SER A 104 19.22 13.90 13.60
CA SER A 104 20.29 13.90 12.60
C SER A 104 20.72 15.31 12.24
N SER A 105 21.99 15.65 12.50
CA SER A 105 22.52 16.98 12.23
C SER A 105 22.52 17.33 10.73
N GLN A 106 22.24 18.59 10.43
CA GLN A 106 22.34 19.12 9.08
C GLN A 106 23.79 19.12 8.60
N LEU A 107 23.97 18.91 7.30
CA LEU A 107 25.22 19.15 6.63
C LEU A 107 25.11 20.46 5.85
N LEU A 108 25.66 21.53 6.43
CA LEU A 108 25.70 22.85 5.80
C LEU A 108 26.86 22.91 4.82
N TYR A 109 26.57 23.24 3.56
CA TYR A 109 27.60 23.44 2.54
C TYR A 109 27.49 24.84 1.95
N THR A 110 28.53 25.64 2.22
CA THR A 110 28.79 26.88 1.51
C THR A 110 29.67 26.55 0.32
N VAL A 111 29.11 26.57 -0.89
CA VAL A 111 29.89 26.33 -2.10
C VAL A 111 30.82 27.54 -2.30
N ASP A 112 32.12 27.36 -2.10
CA ASP A 112 33.11 28.39 -2.41
C ASP A 112 32.91 28.86 -3.86
N PRO A 113 33.03 30.16 -4.17
CA PRO A 113 32.78 30.67 -5.52
C PRO A 113 33.59 29.97 -6.64
N GLY A 114 34.72 29.36 -6.29
CA GLY A 114 35.59 28.60 -7.21
C GLY A 114 35.50 27.07 -7.12
N ALA A 115 34.74 26.50 -6.19
CA ALA A 115 34.58 25.04 -6.07
C ALA A 115 33.27 24.57 -6.73
N SER A 116 33.35 23.52 -7.56
CA SER A 116 32.17 22.94 -8.23
C SER A 116 31.49 21.85 -7.40
N THR A 117 32.21 21.27 -6.44
CA THR A 117 31.77 20.10 -5.68
C THR A 117 32.25 20.20 -4.22
N ALA A 118 31.40 19.78 -3.28
CA ALA A 118 31.74 19.59 -1.88
C ALA A 118 31.39 18.15 -1.46
N SER A 119 32.11 17.58 -0.49
CA SER A 119 31.79 16.25 0.04
C SER A 119 31.97 16.19 1.54
N GLY A 120 31.21 15.32 2.21
CA GLY A 120 31.32 15.10 3.64
C GLY A 120 30.68 13.79 4.10
N PRO A 121 31.21 13.20 5.18
CA PRO A 121 30.65 11.97 5.73
C PRO A 121 29.38 12.25 6.54
N TRP A 122 28.40 11.36 6.40
CA TRP A 122 27.27 11.23 7.31
C TRP A 122 27.46 9.99 8.20
N GLY A 123 26.90 10.04 9.41
CA GLY A 123 27.07 8.97 10.41
C GLY A 123 28.30 9.14 11.30
N ARG A 124 28.90 10.35 11.34
CA ARG A 124 29.91 10.67 12.36
C ARG A 124 29.27 10.56 13.75
N GLY A 125 29.75 9.63 14.56
CA GLY A 125 29.17 9.30 15.87
C GLY A 125 28.44 7.96 15.91
N LEU A 126 28.01 7.46 14.75
CA LEU A 126 27.57 6.07 14.63
C LEU A 126 28.79 5.17 14.46
N PRO A 127 28.82 4.04 15.18
CA PRO A 127 29.94 3.12 15.06
C PRO A 127 29.98 2.41 13.71
N ARG A 128 31.07 2.59 12.96
CA ARG A 128 31.33 1.81 11.75
C ARG A 128 31.39 0.33 12.09
N GLY A 129 30.67 -0.50 11.34
CA GLY A 129 30.53 -1.92 11.64
C GLY A 129 29.60 -2.22 12.82
N GLY A 130 28.92 -1.22 13.37
CA GLY A 130 28.03 -1.34 14.52
C GLY A 130 26.63 -1.86 14.17
N PRO A 131 25.75 -2.03 15.16
CA PRO A 131 24.43 -2.64 14.96
C PRO A 131 23.39 -1.71 14.33
N PHE A 132 23.70 -0.43 14.13
CA PHE A 132 22.76 0.60 13.65
C PHE A 132 23.03 0.97 12.19
N PHE A 133 21.97 1.13 11.41
CA PHE A 133 22.02 1.59 10.02
C PHE A 133 20.74 2.36 9.69
N LEU A 134 20.77 3.22 8.66
CA LEU A 134 19.57 3.95 8.26
C LEU A 134 18.46 3.00 7.82
N SER A 135 17.24 3.29 8.27
CA SER A 135 16.07 2.48 7.92
C SER A 135 15.69 2.68 6.46
N GLU A 136 15.78 1.61 5.66
CA GLU A 136 15.50 1.60 4.22
C GLU A 136 14.05 1.98 3.90
N SER A 137 13.13 1.58 4.78
CA SER A 137 11.70 1.80 4.60
C SER A 137 11.21 3.14 5.15
N ARG A 138 12.08 3.91 5.82
CA ARG A 138 11.68 5.10 6.58
C ARG A 138 12.61 6.30 6.40
N SER A 139 13.70 6.21 5.64
CA SER A 139 14.67 7.31 5.51
C SER A 139 14.71 7.89 4.09
N SER A 140 14.87 9.20 4.01
CA SER A 140 15.12 9.94 2.76
C SER A 140 16.25 10.94 2.95
N VAL A 141 16.96 11.27 1.89
CA VAL A 141 17.86 12.42 1.83
C VAL A 141 17.09 13.63 1.29
N ALA A 142 17.19 14.76 1.97
CA ALA A 142 16.58 16.02 1.56
C ALA A 142 17.65 17.09 1.38
N LEU A 143 17.58 17.82 0.28
CA LEU A 143 18.39 18.99 -0.02
C LEU A 143 17.50 20.22 0.02
N VAL A 144 17.95 21.27 0.68
CA VAL A 144 17.26 22.56 0.73
C VAL A 144 18.24 23.63 0.27
N GLY A 145 17.89 24.35 -0.78
CA GLY A 145 18.78 25.32 -1.42
C GLY A 145 18.52 25.46 -2.91
N CYS A 146 19.33 26.28 -3.57
CA CYS A 146 19.17 26.60 -4.98
C CYS A 146 20.42 26.23 -5.79
N GLY A 147 20.23 25.56 -6.92
CA GLY A 147 21.30 25.31 -7.89
C GLY A 147 22.30 24.25 -7.45
N ALA A 148 21.82 23.25 -6.71
CA ALA A 148 22.66 22.19 -6.17
C ALA A 148 22.01 20.81 -6.42
N GLN A 149 22.86 19.80 -6.55
CA GLN A 149 22.49 18.39 -6.58
C GLN A 149 23.18 17.69 -5.42
N VAL A 150 22.44 16.87 -4.67
CA VAL A 150 23.01 15.97 -3.67
C VAL A 150 23.12 14.56 -4.26
N GLU A 151 24.23 13.91 -3.96
CA GLU A 151 24.51 12.51 -4.26
C GLU A 151 24.90 11.81 -2.96
N LEU A 152 24.12 10.82 -2.58
CA LEU A 152 24.40 9.93 -1.47
C LEU A 152 25.10 8.69 -2.03
N ARG A 153 26.35 8.47 -1.63
CA ARG A 153 27.15 7.30 -2.04
C ARG A 153 27.40 6.38 -0.85
N GLY A 154 27.13 5.10 -1.05
CA GLY A 154 27.22 4.04 -0.04
C GLY A 154 28.00 2.84 -0.57
N GLY A 155 28.59 2.07 0.34
CA GLY A 155 29.48 0.95 0.03
C GLY A 155 30.80 1.02 0.80
N ASP A 156 31.63 -0.01 0.61
CA ASP A 156 32.95 -0.10 1.23
C ASP A 156 33.93 0.91 0.59
N GLU A 157 35.04 1.25 1.26
CA GLU A 157 35.95 2.34 0.85
C GLU A 157 36.52 2.19 -0.59
N ASN A 158 36.46 0.98 -1.16
CA ASN A 158 36.92 0.66 -2.51
C ASN A 158 35.84 0.67 -3.60
N SER A 159 34.55 0.74 -3.26
CA SER A 159 33.44 0.71 -4.23
C SER A 159 32.25 1.58 -3.77
N SER A 160 32.33 2.88 -4.00
CA SER A 160 31.25 3.82 -3.66
C SER A 160 30.16 3.85 -4.74
N SER A 161 29.11 3.06 -4.54
CA SER A 161 27.93 3.06 -5.41
C SER A 161 27.03 4.26 -5.11
N LEU A 162 26.41 4.83 -6.15
CA LEU A 162 25.41 5.89 -5.98
C LEU A 162 24.11 5.27 -5.47
N ILE A 163 23.64 5.71 -4.30
CA ILE A 163 22.46 5.15 -3.60
C ILE A 163 21.23 6.01 -3.84
N ALA A 164 21.37 7.31 -3.67
CA ALA A 164 20.29 8.28 -3.87
C ALA A 164 20.86 9.57 -4.45
N SER A 165 20.09 10.24 -5.30
CA SER A 165 20.44 11.58 -5.78
C SER A 165 19.19 12.41 -6.02
N CYS A 166 19.26 13.71 -5.73
CA CYS A 166 18.23 14.65 -6.12
C CYS A 166 18.84 16.03 -6.39
N ALA A 167 18.17 16.84 -7.20
CA ALA A 167 18.60 18.20 -7.54
C ALA A 167 17.52 19.22 -7.22
N ALA A 168 17.94 20.38 -6.68
CA ALA A 168 17.09 21.52 -6.37
C ALA A 168 17.44 22.70 -7.29
N VAL A 169 16.45 23.18 -8.05
CA VAL A 169 16.57 24.31 -8.98
C VAL A 169 15.77 25.52 -8.50
N CYS A 170 16.14 26.71 -8.95
CA CYS A 170 15.45 27.95 -8.58
C CYS A 170 15.34 28.84 -9.81
N PRO A 171 14.21 28.81 -10.53
CA PRO A 171 14.02 29.64 -11.70
C PRO A 171 13.97 31.12 -11.32
N LEU A 172 14.45 31.97 -12.23
CA LEU A 172 14.43 33.42 -12.07
C LEU A 172 13.31 34.01 -12.92
N ASP A 173 12.54 34.94 -12.35
CA ASP A 173 11.59 35.77 -13.08
C ASP A 173 12.32 36.85 -13.92
N SER A 174 11.59 37.59 -14.76
CA SER A 174 12.12 38.70 -15.58
C SER A 174 12.86 39.77 -14.78
N ASP A 175 12.50 39.96 -13.50
CA ASP A 175 13.16 40.86 -12.55
C ASP A 175 14.39 40.24 -11.84
N ARG A 176 14.85 39.06 -12.28
CA ARG A 176 15.91 38.26 -11.64
C ARG A 176 15.63 37.88 -10.17
N ARG A 177 14.35 37.78 -9.80
CA ARG A 177 13.92 37.28 -8.49
C ARG A 177 13.73 35.76 -8.55
N ILE A 178 14.09 35.06 -7.49
CA ILE A 178 13.83 33.62 -7.38
C ILE A 178 12.32 33.41 -7.29
N VAL A 179 11.77 32.58 -8.17
CA VAL A 179 10.38 32.13 -8.11
C VAL A 179 10.33 30.89 -7.24
N VAL A 180 9.71 31.01 -6.06
CA VAL A 180 9.40 29.87 -5.19
C VAL A 180 7.90 29.69 -5.19
N GLN A 181 7.45 28.47 -5.47
CA GLN A 181 6.03 28.12 -5.40
C GLN A 181 5.66 27.95 -3.91
N GLU A 182 4.58 28.58 -3.46
CA GLU A 182 3.98 28.32 -2.13
C GLU A 182 3.27 26.95 -2.12
N SER A 183 4.00 25.88 -2.48
CA SER A 183 3.49 24.51 -2.43
C SER A 183 3.93 23.82 -1.15
N THR A 184 3.05 23.00 -0.61
CA THR A 184 3.29 22.17 0.58
C THR A 184 4.19 20.96 0.33
N ALA A 185 4.56 20.71 -0.93
CA ALA A 185 5.36 19.56 -1.34
C ALA A 185 6.70 20.01 -1.92
N CYS A 186 7.75 19.22 -1.68
CA CYS A 186 9.06 19.44 -2.25
C CYS A 186 9.09 18.95 -3.71
N THR A 187 8.95 19.86 -4.66
CA THR A 187 8.74 19.54 -6.09
C THR A 187 10.02 19.63 -6.94
N GLY A 188 11.17 19.86 -6.33
CA GLY A 188 12.44 20.11 -7.03
C GLY A 188 12.80 21.60 -7.16
N VAL A 189 11.90 22.51 -6.74
CA VAL A 189 12.16 23.95 -6.72
C VAL A 189 12.48 24.43 -5.29
N GLY A 190 13.70 24.91 -5.06
CA GLY A 190 14.19 25.34 -3.73
C GLY A 190 14.47 24.20 -2.74
N CYS A 191 14.05 22.98 -3.06
CA CYS A 191 14.37 21.77 -2.32
C CYS A 191 14.28 20.53 -3.22
N CYS A 192 14.84 19.41 -2.80
CA CYS A 192 14.56 18.09 -3.36
C CYS A 192 14.65 17.00 -2.29
N GLN A 193 13.99 15.87 -2.54
CA GLN A 193 14.04 14.70 -1.67
C GLN A 193 14.21 13.43 -2.52
N ALA A 194 14.99 12.47 -2.02
CA ALA A 194 15.11 11.13 -2.59
C ALA A 194 15.15 10.07 -1.49
N ASP A 195 14.47 8.95 -1.72
CA ASP A 195 14.42 7.85 -0.76
C ASP A 195 15.72 7.06 -0.72
N ILE A 196 16.11 6.64 0.48
CA ILE A 196 17.32 5.84 0.70
C ILE A 196 16.93 4.37 0.64
N VAL A 197 17.11 3.76 -0.53
CA VAL A 197 16.70 2.38 -0.81
C VAL A 197 17.66 1.31 -0.26
N LEU A 198 18.86 1.71 0.19
CA LEU A 198 19.90 0.83 0.70
C LEU A 198 20.52 1.45 1.96
N GLY A 199 20.33 0.78 3.11
CA GLY A 199 20.67 1.26 4.45
C GLY A 199 22.11 0.92 4.88
N TYR A 200 23.06 1.82 4.74
CA TYR A 200 24.41 1.67 5.30
C TYR A 200 24.54 2.29 6.70
N ASP A 201 25.58 1.87 7.43
CA ASP A 201 26.05 2.50 8.68
C ASP A 201 26.86 3.78 8.42
N PHE A 202 27.34 3.96 7.19
CA PHE A 202 28.09 5.13 6.76
C PHE A 202 27.75 5.52 5.32
N TYR A 203 27.71 6.82 5.06
CA TYR A 203 27.56 7.37 3.71
C TYR A 203 28.53 8.51 3.45
N ASN A 204 28.96 8.61 2.20
CA ASN A 204 29.61 9.80 1.69
C ASN A 204 28.60 10.65 0.93
N ILE A 205 28.35 11.86 1.40
CA ILE A 205 27.46 12.81 0.75
C ILE A 205 28.32 13.74 -0.11
N GLN A 206 27.97 13.82 -1.39
CA GLN A 206 28.55 14.75 -2.34
C GLN A 206 27.50 15.77 -2.77
N ILE A 207 27.89 17.03 -2.88
CA ILE A 207 27.05 18.10 -3.40
C ILE A 207 27.73 18.71 -4.62
N ASN A 208 27.02 18.74 -5.73
CA ASN A 208 27.47 19.29 -7.00
C ASN A 208 26.72 20.59 -7.30
N LYS A 209 27.45 21.62 -7.71
CA LYS A 209 26.89 22.89 -8.18
C LYS A 209 26.32 22.74 -9.59
N LEU A 210 25.12 23.25 -9.83
CA LEU A 210 24.48 23.25 -11.15
C LEU A 210 24.84 24.54 -11.91
N ASN A 211 25.28 24.39 -13.17
CA ASN A 211 25.79 25.50 -14.00
C ASN A 211 24.75 26.60 -14.34
N ALA A 212 23.46 26.38 -14.05
CA ALA A 212 22.37 27.27 -14.44
C ALA A 212 21.97 28.34 -13.39
N SER A 213 22.56 28.33 -12.19
CA SER A 213 22.16 29.26 -11.11
C SER A 213 23.12 30.44 -10.98
N VAL A 214 22.59 31.66 -11.17
CA VAL A 214 23.31 32.95 -11.07
C VAL A 214 23.73 33.29 -9.62
N TYR A 215 23.15 32.62 -8.62
CA TYR A 215 23.44 32.83 -7.20
C TYR A 215 23.93 31.53 -6.54
N ALA A 216 25.11 31.54 -5.93
CA ALA A 216 25.56 30.49 -5.03
C ALA A 216 24.93 30.73 -3.65
N LEU A 217 23.70 30.26 -3.45
CA LEU A 217 23.08 30.26 -2.12
C LEU A 217 23.60 29.05 -1.32
N PRO A 218 23.71 29.16 0.01
CA PRO A 218 24.06 28.02 0.85
C PRO A 218 23.02 26.91 0.68
N ALA A 219 23.49 25.66 0.63
CA ALA A 219 22.63 24.49 0.56
C ALA A 219 22.81 23.66 1.83
N SER A 220 21.70 23.18 2.37
CA SER A 220 21.67 22.27 3.52
C SER A 220 21.19 20.91 3.08
N VAL A 221 21.89 19.87 3.51
CA VAL A 221 21.49 18.47 3.32
C VAL A 221 21.08 17.87 4.64
N TYR A 222 19.97 17.15 4.62
CA TYR A 222 19.39 16.44 5.74
C TYR A 222 19.18 14.97 5.38
N ILE A 223 19.31 14.11 6.37
CA ILE A 223 18.72 12.79 6.33
C ILE A 223 17.53 12.84 7.28
N VAL A 224 16.35 12.55 6.74
CA VAL A 224 15.07 12.71 7.43
C VAL A 224 14.30 11.41 7.40
N ASP A 225 13.38 11.25 8.34
CA ASP A 225 12.35 10.22 8.20
C ASP A 225 11.35 10.57 7.07
N GLN A 226 10.79 9.55 6.43
CA GLN A 226 9.87 9.67 5.28
C GLN A 226 8.55 10.38 5.63
N GLY A 227 8.31 10.69 6.91
CA GLY A 227 7.17 11.47 7.40
C GLY A 227 7.41 12.99 7.41
N PHE A 228 8.58 13.46 6.96
CA PHE A 228 8.94 14.88 6.98
C PHE A 228 8.06 15.72 6.04
N SER A 229 7.26 16.62 6.63
CA SER A 229 6.46 17.62 5.90
C SER A 229 7.22 18.94 5.80
N TYR A 230 7.40 19.44 4.56
CA TYR A 230 8.13 20.68 4.25
C TYR A 230 7.48 21.96 4.83
N THR A 231 6.22 21.88 5.26
CA THR A 231 5.33 23.03 5.48
C THR A 231 5.59 23.85 6.75
N ASP A 232 5.85 23.19 7.88
CA ASP A 232 5.62 23.84 9.18
C ASP A 232 6.82 24.63 9.71
N GLU A 233 8.02 24.41 9.17
CA GLU A 233 9.26 25.03 9.67
C GLU A 233 10.14 25.70 8.60
N MET A 234 9.92 25.41 7.30
CA MET A 234 10.85 25.78 6.22
C MET A 234 10.32 26.85 5.24
N SER A 235 9.13 27.40 5.50
CA SER A 235 8.48 28.44 4.68
C SER A 235 9.25 29.79 4.58
N GLY A 236 10.40 29.93 5.25
CA GLY A 236 11.25 31.13 5.23
C GLY A 236 12.63 31.00 4.54
N LEU A 237 12.90 29.88 3.85
CA LEU A 237 14.28 29.46 3.52
C LEU A 237 14.94 30.05 2.26
N ILE A 238 14.58 31.26 1.85
CA ILE A 238 15.45 32.05 0.94
C ILE A 238 16.42 32.93 1.75
N TYR A 239 16.15 33.23 3.04
CA TYR A 239 16.89 34.25 3.81
C TYR A 239 17.40 33.85 5.21
N GLY A 240 17.53 32.55 5.53
CA GLY A 240 18.59 32.12 6.46
C GLY A 240 18.24 31.74 7.90
N ARG A 241 17.37 30.73 8.11
CA ARG A 241 17.50 29.90 9.32
C ARG A 241 17.08 28.45 9.08
N PHE A 242 18.05 27.64 8.71
CA PHE A 242 17.92 26.20 8.55
C PHE A 242 17.93 25.51 9.94
N PRO A 243 17.06 24.53 10.21
CA PRO A 243 17.13 23.75 11.45
C PRO A 243 18.49 23.03 11.53
N GLU A 244 19.10 23.02 12.72
CA GLU A 244 20.44 22.44 12.92
C GLU A 244 20.45 20.91 12.85
N ALA A 245 19.30 20.28 13.09
CA ALA A 245 19.11 18.83 13.02
C ALA A 245 17.64 18.50 12.76
N LEU A 246 17.36 17.36 12.13
CA LEU A 246 16.02 16.84 11.88
C LEU A 246 15.92 15.36 12.25
N PRO A 247 14.71 14.85 12.59
CA PRO A 247 14.53 13.45 12.96
C PRO A 247 14.85 12.49 11.82
N ALA A 248 15.58 11.42 12.13
CA ALA A 248 15.84 10.28 11.22
C ALA A 248 15.65 8.95 11.97
N THR A 249 15.36 7.87 11.25
CA THR A 249 15.13 6.55 11.85
C THR A 249 16.26 5.58 11.49
N LEU A 250 16.84 4.96 12.51
CA LEU A 250 17.79 3.87 12.38
C LEU A 250 17.10 2.54 12.68
N ASP A 251 17.41 1.53 11.88
CA ASP A 251 17.12 0.13 12.22
C ASP A 251 18.31 -0.43 13.01
N TRP A 252 18.06 -1.43 13.86
CA TRP A 252 19.13 -2.10 14.61
C TRP A 252 18.99 -3.61 14.71
N VAL A 253 20.13 -4.28 14.84
CA VAL A 253 20.26 -5.73 15.05
C VAL A 253 21.05 -6.01 16.33
N VAL A 254 20.78 -7.11 17.02
CA VAL A 254 21.57 -7.49 18.21
C VAL A 254 22.92 -8.06 17.81
N ASN A 255 22.94 -8.81 16.72
CA ASN A 255 24.13 -9.47 16.21
C ASN A 255 24.10 -9.44 14.68
N ARG A 256 25.27 -9.38 14.03
CA ARG A 256 25.40 -9.35 12.55
C ARG A 256 25.43 -10.75 11.92
N THR A 257 25.35 -11.81 12.72
CA THR A 257 25.16 -13.18 12.23
C THR A 257 23.68 -13.50 12.06
N GLY A 258 23.36 -14.39 11.12
CA GLY A 258 22.00 -14.91 10.94
C GLY A 258 21.50 -15.70 12.16
N CYS A 259 20.22 -16.06 12.14
CA CYS A 259 19.67 -16.89 13.21
C CYS A 259 20.34 -18.28 13.19
N PRO A 260 20.70 -18.86 14.34
CA PRO A 260 21.35 -20.16 14.35
C PRO A 260 20.39 -21.21 13.78
N SER A 261 20.84 -21.96 12.75
CA SER A 261 20.10 -23.11 12.26
C SER A 261 20.18 -24.22 13.32
N VAL A 262 19.05 -24.57 13.94
CA VAL A 262 18.97 -25.63 14.97
C VAL A 262 19.43 -26.97 14.37
N SER A 263 20.68 -27.35 14.62
CA SER A 263 21.15 -28.72 14.48
C SER A 263 20.76 -29.51 15.74
N ARG A 264 19.93 -30.54 15.56
CA ARG A 264 19.59 -31.53 16.60
C ARG A 264 20.86 -32.24 17.12
N SER A 265 21.49 -31.68 18.14
CA SER A 265 22.31 -32.43 19.11
C SER A 265 22.81 -31.47 20.20
N ASN A 266 22.29 -31.66 21.41
CA ASN A 266 22.81 -31.34 22.74
C ASN A 266 23.78 -30.14 22.92
N GLU A 267 23.30 -29.17 23.72
CA GLU A 267 24.05 -28.20 24.52
C GLU A 267 25.05 -27.30 23.79
N ILE A 268 24.57 -26.16 23.25
CA ILE A 268 24.96 -24.81 23.68
C ILE A 268 23.76 -23.87 23.47
N THR A 269 23.07 -23.48 24.54
CA THR A 269 22.08 -22.38 24.53
C THR A 269 22.82 -21.04 24.59
N TYR A 270 22.83 -20.33 23.48
CA TYR A 270 22.91 -18.86 23.48
C TYR A 270 21.74 -18.34 22.67
N ASP A 271 20.53 -18.54 23.20
CA ASP A 271 19.37 -17.79 22.72
C ASP A 271 19.46 -16.39 23.33
N GLU A 272 19.87 -15.43 22.50
CA GLU A 272 19.83 -13.99 22.82
C GLU A 272 18.37 -13.53 23.08
N CYS A 273 17.39 -14.32 22.64
CA CYS A 273 15.98 -14.15 22.94
C CYS A 273 15.67 -14.83 24.28
N HIS A 274 15.59 -14.04 25.35
CA HIS A 274 15.44 -14.56 26.71
C HIS A 274 13.99 -14.89 27.09
N SER A 275 13.01 -14.39 26.34
CA SER A 275 11.59 -14.69 26.58
C SER A 275 11.19 -16.01 25.92
N SER A 276 10.37 -16.82 26.60
CA SER A 276 9.95 -18.13 26.09
C SER A 276 8.94 -18.06 24.94
N ASP A 277 8.20 -16.96 24.82
CA ASP A 277 7.25 -16.67 23.73
C ASP A 277 7.86 -15.67 22.73
N SER A 278 9.11 -15.94 22.33
CA SER A 278 9.85 -15.09 21.38
C SER A 278 10.68 -15.90 20.40
N SER A 279 10.86 -15.33 19.21
CA SER A 279 11.59 -15.95 18.10
C SER A 279 12.71 -15.05 17.58
N CYS A 280 13.80 -15.68 17.13
CA CYS A 280 14.85 -15.02 16.37
C CYS A 280 14.39 -14.80 14.93
N VAL A 281 14.50 -13.57 14.43
CA VAL A 281 14.26 -13.22 13.03
C VAL A 281 15.51 -12.60 12.41
N GLU A 282 15.79 -13.02 11.18
CA GLU A 282 16.83 -12.41 10.37
C GLU A 282 16.35 -11.06 9.87
N ALA A 283 17.22 -10.07 9.99
CA ALA A 283 16.94 -8.72 9.55
C ALA A 283 17.21 -8.65 8.05
N ASN A 284 16.20 -9.01 7.26
CA ASN A 284 16.30 -9.19 5.82
C ASN A 284 16.12 -7.84 5.10
N TYR A 285 17.25 -7.20 4.77
CA TYR A 285 17.30 -5.90 4.08
C TYR A 285 17.83 -6.06 2.65
N ASN A 286 17.72 -5.01 1.82
CA ASN A 286 18.09 -5.06 0.40
C ASN A 286 19.58 -5.37 0.12
N ILE A 287 20.46 -5.38 1.14
CA ILE A 287 21.87 -5.79 1.02
C ILE A 287 22.19 -6.88 2.06
N GLY A 288 21.82 -8.12 1.74
CA GLY A 288 22.27 -9.33 2.44
C GLY A 288 21.84 -9.47 3.91
N ASP A 289 22.20 -10.60 4.52
CA ASP A 289 21.97 -10.86 5.95
C ASP A 289 22.77 -9.86 6.80
N ARG A 290 22.11 -8.78 7.25
CA ARG A 290 22.73 -7.77 8.12
C ARG A 290 22.72 -8.17 9.59
N GLY A 291 22.10 -9.30 9.93
CA GLY A 291 22.07 -9.82 11.28
C GLY A 291 20.73 -10.35 11.71
N ARG A 292 20.55 -10.42 13.03
CA ARG A 292 19.36 -10.96 13.68
C ARG A 292 18.86 -10.06 14.80
N ARG A 293 17.57 -10.20 15.09
CA ARG A 293 16.90 -9.61 16.25
C ARG A 293 15.87 -10.58 16.80
N CYS A 294 15.46 -10.38 18.04
CA CYS A 294 14.36 -11.09 18.65
C CYS A 294 13.07 -10.30 18.51
N VAL A 295 11.97 -11.01 18.27
CA VAL A 295 10.60 -10.49 18.25
C VAL A 295 9.73 -11.37 19.14
N CYS A 296 8.72 -10.79 19.79
CA CYS A 296 7.70 -11.60 20.45
C CYS A 296 6.91 -12.39 19.41
N ASP A 297 6.48 -13.60 19.77
CA ASP A 297 5.67 -14.44 18.90
C ASP A 297 4.28 -13.81 18.67
N ALA A 298 3.58 -14.26 17.64
CA ALA A 298 2.23 -13.78 17.34
C ALA A 298 1.28 -14.01 18.54
N GLY A 299 0.53 -12.98 18.92
CA GLY A 299 -0.32 -13.00 20.12
C GLY A 299 0.36 -12.49 21.40
N TYR A 300 1.66 -12.13 21.32
CA TYR A 300 2.43 -11.60 22.45
C TYR A 300 3.00 -10.22 22.15
N GLN A 301 3.17 -9.40 23.19
CA GLN A 301 3.77 -8.07 23.12
C GLN A 301 4.77 -7.85 24.25
N GLY A 302 5.71 -6.94 24.07
CA GLY A 302 6.67 -6.56 25.11
C GLY A 302 8.11 -6.66 24.64
N ASN A 303 8.98 -7.15 25.52
CA ASN A 303 10.42 -7.16 25.29
C ASN A 303 10.98 -8.60 25.21
N PRO A 304 11.33 -9.10 24.03
CA PRO A 304 11.80 -10.48 23.85
C PRO A 304 13.21 -10.73 24.44
N TYR A 305 13.96 -9.67 24.74
CA TYR A 305 15.31 -9.76 25.30
C TYR A 305 15.32 -9.86 26.83
N VAL A 306 14.16 -9.85 27.47
CA VAL A 306 13.99 -9.95 28.91
C VAL A 306 13.27 -11.25 29.23
N GLN A 307 13.69 -11.93 30.30
CA GLN A 307 13.01 -13.14 30.77
C GLN A 307 11.53 -12.83 31.05
N ASP A 308 10.63 -13.65 30.50
CA ASP A 308 9.17 -13.44 30.55
C ASP A 308 8.72 -12.03 30.08
N GLY A 309 9.53 -11.38 29.24
CA GLY A 309 9.29 -10.03 28.75
C GLY A 309 8.26 -9.94 27.62
N CYS A 310 8.03 -11.02 26.86
CA CYS A 310 6.87 -11.15 25.99
C CYS A 310 5.67 -11.62 26.81
N GLN A 311 4.63 -10.82 26.82
CA GLN A 311 3.40 -11.04 27.57
C GLN A 311 2.26 -11.24 26.60
N ASP A 312 1.38 -12.17 26.95
CA ASP A 312 0.14 -12.44 26.24
C ASP A 312 -0.66 -11.14 26.06
N ILE A 313 -1.10 -10.90 24.83
CA ILE A 313 -1.99 -9.78 24.54
C ILE A 313 -3.39 -10.20 24.99
N ASP A 314 -3.95 -9.52 25.97
CA ASP A 314 -5.36 -9.72 26.31
C ASP A 314 -6.24 -9.03 25.26
N GLU A 315 -6.58 -9.77 24.20
CA GLU A 315 -7.38 -9.24 23.10
C GLU A 315 -8.81 -8.89 23.56
N CYS A 316 -9.33 -9.60 24.56
CA CYS A 316 -10.64 -9.34 25.14
C CYS A 316 -10.70 -8.02 25.94
N SER A 317 -9.56 -7.55 26.45
CA SER A 317 -9.45 -6.24 27.12
C SER A 317 -9.44 -5.05 26.15
N SER A 318 -9.19 -5.27 24.84
CA SER A 318 -9.08 -4.21 23.83
C SER A 318 -10.04 -4.40 22.65
N GLY A 319 -11.34 -4.23 22.91
CA GLY A 319 -12.40 -4.43 21.92
C GLY A 319 -12.39 -3.48 20.70
N ASP A 320 -11.60 -2.41 20.72
CA ASP A 320 -11.41 -1.52 19.57
C ASP A 320 -10.34 -2.05 18.58
N THR A 321 -9.35 -2.81 19.08
CA THR A 321 -8.28 -3.41 18.26
C THR A 321 -8.63 -4.84 17.85
N TYR A 322 -9.29 -5.59 18.75
CA TYR A 322 -9.71 -6.97 18.54
C TYR A 322 -11.23 -7.07 18.77
N PRO A 323 -12.05 -6.79 17.74
CA PRO A 323 -13.49 -6.73 17.91
C PRO A 323 -14.09 -8.11 18.22
N CYS A 324 -14.70 -8.24 19.39
CA CYS A 324 -15.55 -9.37 19.76
C CYS A 324 -16.93 -8.88 20.22
N TYR A 325 -17.98 -9.46 19.65
CA TYR A 325 -19.38 -9.06 19.87
C TYR A 325 -20.24 -10.19 20.46
N GLY A 326 -19.60 -11.25 20.93
CA GLY A 326 -20.19 -12.32 21.70
C GLY A 326 -19.41 -12.57 22.99
N ASP A 327 -19.29 -13.83 23.37
CA ASP A 327 -18.49 -14.26 24.51
C ASP A 327 -17.02 -14.34 24.09
N CYS A 328 -16.17 -13.59 24.79
CA CYS A 328 -14.74 -13.49 24.52
C CYS A 328 -13.96 -14.22 25.61
N GLU A 329 -13.17 -15.21 25.21
CA GLU A 329 -12.29 -15.96 26.11
C GLU A 329 -10.84 -15.79 25.65
N ASN A 330 -10.06 -15.05 26.45
CA ASN A 330 -8.63 -14.88 26.24
C ASN A 330 -7.86 -16.13 26.70
N TYR A 331 -6.88 -16.58 25.93
CA TYR A 331 -5.97 -17.66 26.29
C TYR A 331 -4.55 -17.32 25.82
N LYS A 332 -3.54 -18.08 26.27
CA LYS A 332 -2.16 -17.76 25.89
C LYS A 332 -1.93 -17.88 24.37
N GLY A 333 -1.49 -16.79 23.75
CA GLY A 333 -1.21 -16.66 22.32
C GLY A 333 -2.44 -16.33 21.46
N GLY A 334 -3.58 -15.97 22.06
CA GLY A 334 -4.75 -15.49 21.32
C GLY A 334 -6.08 -15.60 22.07
N TYR A 335 -7.18 -15.40 21.35
CA TYR A 335 -8.51 -15.38 21.96
C TYR A 335 -9.55 -16.12 21.12
N THR A 336 -10.60 -16.59 21.80
CA THR A 336 -11.80 -17.12 21.16
C THR A 336 -12.93 -16.10 21.28
N CYS A 337 -13.65 -15.86 20.20
CA CYS A 337 -14.88 -15.07 20.21
C CYS A 337 -16.03 -15.89 19.65
N GLN A 338 -17.02 -16.24 20.47
CA GLN A 338 -18.18 -17.05 20.07
C GLN A 338 -19.49 -16.33 20.33
N CYS A 339 -20.55 -16.68 19.59
CA CYS A 339 -21.85 -16.07 19.84
C CYS A 339 -22.39 -16.49 21.20
N TYR A 340 -23.15 -15.59 21.85
CA TYR A 340 -23.85 -15.96 23.08
C TYR A 340 -24.77 -17.17 22.85
N PRO A 341 -25.03 -18.00 23.87
CA PRO A 341 -25.96 -19.11 23.76
C PRO A 341 -27.33 -18.68 23.19
N GLY A 342 -27.88 -19.48 22.27
CA GLY A 342 -29.11 -19.14 21.53
C GLY A 342 -28.87 -18.34 20.24
N TYR A 343 -27.62 -18.00 19.94
CA TYR A 343 -27.23 -17.32 18.71
C TYR A 343 -26.21 -18.15 17.91
N TYR A 344 -26.25 -18.03 16.58
CA TYR A 344 -25.30 -18.67 15.67
C TYR A 344 -24.67 -17.62 14.73
N GLY A 345 -23.54 -17.97 14.11
CA GLY A 345 -22.81 -17.07 13.21
C GLY A 345 -21.44 -16.68 13.76
N ASN A 346 -20.94 -15.51 13.34
CA ASN A 346 -19.58 -15.07 13.66
C ASN A 346 -19.59 -13.92 14.66
N ALA A 347 -19.10 -14.16 15.87
CA ALA A 347 -19.07 -13.16 16.94
C ALA A 347 -18.00 -12.08 16.79
N SER A 348 -16.97 -12.29 15.96
CA SER A 348 -15.95 -11.26 15.67
C SER A 348 -16.46 -10.18 14.72
N VAL A 349 -17.64 -10.38 14.11
CA VAL A 349 -18.26 -9.42 13.19
C VAL A 349 -19.42 -8.72 13.86
N LEU A 350 -19.53 -7.42 13.62
CA LEU A 350 -20.58 -6.62 14.21
C LEU A 350 -21.96 -7.05 13.66
N ASN A 351 -22.82 -7.55 14.54
CA ASN A 351 -24.09 -8.23 14.21
C ASN A 351 -23.92 -9.56 13.45
N GLY A 352 -22.75 -10.18 13.51
CA GLY A 352 -22.52 -11.50 12.91
C GLY A 352 -23.20 -12.64 13.68
N CYS A 353 -23.60 -12.41 14.94
CA CYS A 353 -24.45 -13.32 15.70
C CYS A 353 -25.93 -13.08 15.39
N GLN A 354 -26.58 -14.13 14.88
CA GLN A 354 -27.99 -14.16 14.57
C GLN A 354 -28.73 -15.06 15.54
N ASP A 355 -29.94 -14.66 15.89
CA ASP A 355 -30.82 -15.42 16.75
C ASP A 355 -31.21 -16.75 16.10
N ILE A 356 -31.10 -17.85 16.83
CA ILE A 356 -31.56 -19.16 16.35
C ILE A 356 -33.09 -19.14 16.44
N ASN A 357 -33.80 -19.28 15.33
CA ASN A 357 -35.26 -19.39 15.37
C ASN A 357 -35.67 -20.82 15.75
N GLU A 358 -35.80 -21.11 17.04
CA GLU A 358 -36.15 -22.46 17.50
C GLU A 358 -37.56 -22.88 17.07
N CYS A 359 -38.44 -21.93 16.73
CA CYS A 359 -39.79 -22.22 16.25
C CYS A 359 -39.84 -22.78 14.81
N GLU A 360 -38.79 -22.57 14.02
CA GLU A 360 -38.66 -23.17 12.68
C GLU A 360 -38.20 -24.63 12.73
N ASN A 361 -37.46 -25.02 13.78
CA ASN A 361 -36.94 -26.37 13.95
C ASN A 361 -37.67 -27.14 15.06
N LYS A 362 -38.85 -27.66 14.72
CA LYS A 362 -39.71 -28.42 15.65
C LYS A 362 -39.13 -29.78 16.09
N GLU A 363 -38.14 -30.30 15.37
CA GLU A 363 -37.50 -31.60 15.70
C GLU A 363 -36.46 -31.44 16.81
N SER A 364 -35.70 -30.34 16.80
CA SER A 364 -34.71 -30.04 17.84
C SER A 364 -35.30 -29.30 19.05
N TYR A 365 -36.42 -28.58 18.87
CA TYR A 365 -37.04 -27.77 19.91
C TYR A 365 -38.54 -28.06 20.04
N ALA A 366 -38.90 -28.84 21.06
CA ALA A 366 -40.27 -29.33 21.25
C ALA A 366 -41.25 -28.21 21.68
N CYS A 367 -42.13 -27.79 20.76
CA CYS A 367 -43.27 -26.92 21.05
C CYS A 367 -44.52 -27.41 20.31
N TYR A 368 -45.59 -27.71 21.08
CA TYR A 368 -46.86 -28.27 20.58
C TYR A 368 -48.04 -27.30 20.71
N GLY A 369 -47.79 -26.08 21.18
CA GLY A 369 -48.72 -24.95 21.14
C GLY A 369 -48.29 -23.89 20.13
N THR A 370 -48.64 -22.63 20.39
CA THR A 370 -48.13 -21.46 19.68
C THR A 370 -46.70 -21.18 20.11
N CYS A 371 -45.75 -21.32 19.19
CA CYS A 371 -44.34 -20.97 19.41
C CYS A 371 -44.10 -19.49 19.12
N LEU A 372 -43.39 -18.81 20.01
CA LEU A 372 -42.97 -17.42 19.89
C LEU A 372 -41.45 -17.38 20.01
N ASN A 373 -40.78 -17.02 18.91
CA ASN A 373 -39.34 -16.82 18.90
C ASN A 373 -38.97 -15.54 19.67
N LEU A 374 -37.96 -15.61 20.53
CA LEU A 374 -37.46 -14.49 21.33
C LEU A 374 -35.95 -14.32 21.08
N PRO A 375 -35.36 -13.12 21.19
CA PRO A 375 -33.92 -12.99 21.05
C PRO A 375 -33.15 -13.85 22.08
N GLY A 376 -32.42 -14.85 21.61
CA GLY A 376 -31.61 -15.82 22.35
C GLY A 376 -32.38 -17.01 22.93
N SER A 377 -33.67 -17.16 22.63
CA SER A 377 -34.51 -18.22 23.22
C SER A 377 -35.90 -18.32 22.54
N PHE A 378 -36.76 -19.23 22.99
CA PHE A 378 -38.15 -19.30 22.52
C PHE A 378 -39.14 -19.53 23.65
N ARG A 379 -40.39 -19.13 23.43
CA ARG A 379 -41.51 -19.36 24.34
C ARG A 379 -42.61 -20.16 23.66
N CYS A 380 -43.02 -21.25 24.28
CA CYS A 380 -44.16 -22.04 23.82
C CYS A 380 -45.39 -21.77 24.70
N GLN A 381 -46.54 -21.43 24.11
CA GLN A 381 -47.78 -21.15 24.84
C GLN A 381 -49.00 -21.83 24.22
N CYS A 382 -50.04 -22.08 25.00
CA CYS A 382 -51.27 -22.68 24.48
C CYS A 382 -52.07 -21.69 23.62
N PRO A 383 -52.73 -22.14 22.52
CA PRO A 383 -53.59 -21.31 21.69
C PRO A 383 -54.74 -20.65 22.47
N GLU A 384 -55.27 -19.54 21.97
CA GLU A 384 -56.37 -18.81 22.62
C GLU A 384 -57.57 -19.72 22.89
N GLY A 385 -58.13 -19.59 24.11
CA GLY A 385 -59.22 -20.44 24.59
C GLY A 385 -58.77 -21.81 25.13
N THR A 386 -57.45 -22.10 25.15
CA THR A 386 -56.89 -23.32 25.77
C THR A 386 -55.89 -23.01 26.89
N ASN A 387 -55.73 -23.90 27.87
CA ASN A 387 -54.75 -23.78 28.95
C ASN A 387 -54.04 -25.13 29.19
N GLY A 388 -52.82 -25.11 29.73
CA GLY A 388 -52.00 -26.30 30.04
C GLY A 388 -50.53 -26.18 29.62
N ASN A 389 -49.82 -27.28 29.40
CA ASN A 389 -48.38 -27.28 29.07
C ASN A 389 -48.13 -27.40 27.56
N ALA A 390 -47.77 -26.28 26.93
CA ALA A 390 -47.58 -26.19 25.50
C ALA A 390 -46.33 -26.93 24.97
N SER A 391 -45.37 -27.30 25.83
CA SER A 391 -44.17 -28.06 25.45
C SER A 391 -44.41 -29.57 25.39
N GLN A 392 -45.62 -30.04 25.71
CA GLN A 392 -46.00 -31.45 25.66
C GLN A 392 -47.11 -31.69 24.61
N LYS A 393 -47.00 -32.80 23.89
CA LYS A 393 -48.01 -33.21 22.90
C LYS A 393 -49.36 -33.42 23.61
N LEU A 394 -50.42 -32.74 23.12
CA LEU A 394 -51.76 -32.69 23.72
C LEU A 394 -51.87 -31.97 25.08
N GLY A 395 -50.88 -31.15 25.46
CA GLY A 395 -50.89 -30.47 26.76
C GLY A 395 -51.83 -29.26 26.87
N CYS A 396 -52.47 -28.80 25.79
CA CYS A 396 -53.38 -27.65 25.79
C CYS A 396 -54.86 -28.07 25.69
N VAL A 397 -55.70 -27.65 26.66
CA VAL A 397 -57.14 -28.04 26.76
C VAL A 397 -58.08 -26.82 26.76
N THR A 398 -59.26 -26.92 26.11
CA THR A 398 -60.22 -25.80 25.92
C THR A 398 -61.01 -25.41 27.16
N ILE A 399 -61.18 -24.10 27.39
CA ILE A 399 -61.97 -23.52 28.48
C ILE A 399 -63.44 -23.35 28.01
N LYS A 400 -64.38 -24.03 28.65
CA LYS A 400 -65.83 -23.81 28.45
C LYS A 400 -66.30 -22.68 29.38
N ASN A 401 -66.71 -21.53 28.83
CA ASN A 401 -67.26 -20.42 29.61
C ASN A 401 -68.79 -20.54 29.72
N SER A 402 -69.30 -20.65 30.94
CA SER A 402 -70.71 -20.44 31.28
C SER A 402 -70.82 -19.24 32.22
N SER A 403 -71.62 -18.26 31.79
CA SER A 403 -72.46 -17.31 32.55
C SER A 403 -71.92 -16.60 33.82
N ALA A 404 -72.03 -15.27 33.74
CA ALA A 404 -72.20 -14.26 34.78
C ALA A 404 -72.68 -14.72 36.17
N GLY A 405 -72.09 -14.09 37.21
CA GLY A 405 -72.65 -14.02 38.56
C GLY A 405 -71.58 -13.96 39.65
N ASP A 406 -71.63 -12.88 40.45
CA ASP A 406 -71.06 -12.71 41.79
C ASP A 406 -69.58 -12.30 41.97
N LYS A 407 -69.42 -11.02 42.35
CA LYS A 407 -68.35 -10.57 43.26
C LYS A 407 -68.68 -11.08 44.67
N PRO A 408 -67.67 -11.39 45.51
CA PRO A 408 -67.47 -10.44 46.62
C PRO A 408 -66.00 -10.26 47.08
N LEU A 409 -65.84 -9.12 47.77
CA LEU A 409 -65.00 -8.84 48.93
C LEU A 409 -63.46 -8.92 48.86
N VAL A 410 -62.88 -7.74 49.04
CA VAL A 410 -61.49 -7.43 49.38
C VAL A 410 -61.14 -7.99 50.77
N SER A 411 -60.02 -8.71 50.86
CA SER A 411 -59.23 -8.85 52.08
C SER A 411 -57.80 -8.39 51.75
N GLY A 412 -57.43 -7.24 52.31
CA GLY A 412 -56.08 -6.70 52.20
C GLY A 412 -55.20 -7.27 53.29
N LEU A 413 -54.06 -7.81 52.90
CA LEU A 413 -52.85 -7.80 53.73
C LEU A 413 -51.61 -7.97 52.83
N GLY A 414 -50.75 -6.95 52.81
CA GLY A 414 -49.31 -7.08 52.51
C GLY A 414 -48.87 -6.98 51.05
N ILE A 415 -48.46 -5.78 50.63
CA ILE A 415 -47.06 -5.41 50.33
C ILE A 415 -47.11 -4.14 49.44
N GLY A 416 -47.01 -3.00 50.10
CA GLY A 416 -46.50 -1.79 49.48
C GLY A 416 -44.96 -1.83 49.52
N LEU A 417 -44.37 -1.23 48.49
CA LEU A 417 -42.94 -1.00 48.20
C LEU A 417 -42.29 -2.07 47.31
N GLY A 418 -42.48 -1.91 45.99
CA GLY A 418 -41.74 -2.67 44.97
C GLY A 418 -42.17 -2.47 43.51
N VAL A 419 -43.27 -1.75 43.23
CA VAL A 419 -43.88 -1.76 41.88
C VAL A 419 -43.47 -0.57 40.99
N SER A 420 -42.85 0.48 41.54
CA SER A 420 -42.30 1.59 40.73
C SER A 420 -40.87 1.33 40.23
N GLY A 421 -40.10 0.47 40.91
CA GLY A 421 -38.72 0.13 40.52
C GLY A 421 -38.67 -1.01 39.49
N GLY A 422 -39.47 -2.07 39.67
CA GLY A 422 -39.44 -3.25 38.81
C GLY A 422 -39.92 -2.99 37.37
N THR A 423 -40.94 -2.14 37.20
CA THR A 423 -41.47 -1.78 35.86
C THR A 423 -40.50 -0.85 35.12
N VAL A 424 -39.83 0.06 35.82
CA VAL A 424 -38.77 0.92 35.25
C VAL A 424 -37.51 0.12 34.94
N LEU A 425 -37.11 -0.83 35.79
CA LEU A 425 -35.98 -1.73 35.54
C LEU A 425 -36.25 -2.68 34.37
N LEU A 426 -37.46 -3.23 34.25
CA LEU A 426 -37.86 -4.04 33.10
C LEU A 426 -37.89 -3.20 31.80
N LEU A 427 -38.44 -1.99 31.83
CA LEU A 427 -38.42 -1.10 30.67
C LEU A 427 -36.99 -0.69 30.28
N LEU A 428 -36.12 -0.39 31.25
CA LEU A 428 -34.70 -0.12 30.99
C LEU A 428 -33.99 -1.36 30.44
N ALA A 429 -34.30 -2.56 30.92
CA ALA A 429 -33.70 -3.81 30.42
C ALA A 429 -34.07 -4.14 28.97
N PHE A 430 -35.23 -3.72 28.48
CA PHE A 430 -35.62 -3.91 27.07
C PHE A 430 -35.29 -2.71 26.17
N VAL A 431 -35.42 -1.49 26.70
CA VAL A 431 -35.19 -0.26 25.93
C VAL A 431 -33.71 0.08 25.84
N ALA A 432 -32.89 -0.19 26.88
CA ALA A 432 -31.46 0.09 26.83
C ALA A 432 -30.72 -0.75 25.77
N PRO A 433 -30.93 -2.07 25.61
CA PRO A 433 -30.31 -2.83 24.52
C PRO A 433 -30.77 -2.36 23.15
N PHE A 434 -32.05 -1.98 23.00
CA PHE A 434 -32.57 -1.43 21.74
C PHE A 434 -31.95 -0.06 21.43
N ILE A 435 -31.81 0.82 22.43
CA ILE A 435 -31.14 2.11 22.28
C ILE A 435 -29.65 1.92 21.99
N VAL A 436 -28.97 1.01 22.68
CA VAL A 436 -27.55 0.67 22.47
C VAL A 436 -27.36 0.08 21.08
N ARG A 437 -28.19 -0.86 20.64
CA ARG A 437 -28.18 -1.44 19.29
C ARG A 437 -28.40 -0.36 18.24
N LYS A 438 -29.39 0.50 18.43
CA LYS A 438 -29.65 1.63 17.51
C LYS A 438 -28.51 2.65 17.54
N PHE A 439 -27.86 2.88 18.68
CA PHE A 439 -26.65 3.73 18.78
C PHE A 439 -25.45 3.09 18.10
N LYS A 440 -25.29 1.77 18.18
CA LYS A 440 -24.23 0.99 17.53
C LYS A 440 -24.42 1.00 16.01
N GLU A 441 -25.63 0.73 15.53
CA GLU A 441 -26.02 0.87 14.12
C GLU A 441 -25.82 2.30 13.61
N ARG A 442 -26.18 3.31 14.40
CA ARG A 442 -25.90 4.72 14.09
C ARG A 442 -24.40 5.01 14.05
N LYS A 443 -23.58 4.44 14.94
CA LYS A 443 -22.12 4.60 14.92
C LYS A 443 -21.52 3.96 13.66
N VAL A 444 -21.93 2.75 13.28
CA VAL A 444 -21.48 2.10 12.03
C VAL A 444 -21.87 2.91 10.82
N LYS A 445 -23.13 3.35 10.74
CA LYS A 445 -23.60 4.18 9.63
C LYS A 445 -22.80 5.47 9.55
N LYS A 446 -22.55 6.13 10.69
CA LYS A 446 -21.68 7.31 10.77
C LYS A 446 -20.23 7.02 10.38
N MET A 447 -19.71 5.83 10.67
CA MET A 447 -18.33 5.44 10.37
C MET A 447 -18.15 5.09 8.89
N LYS A 448 -19.11 4.38 8.29
CA LYS A 448 -19.19 4.21 6.82
C LYS A 448 -19.31 5.55 6.12
N GLU A 449 -20.14 6.45 6.62
CA GLU A 449 -20.26 7.82 6.11
C GLU A 449 -18.98 8.64 6.35
N LYS A 450 -18.28 8.41 7.47
CA LYS A 450 -16.96 9.00 7.74
C LYS A 450 -15.92 8.52 6.73
N TYR A 451 -15.80 7.22 6.47
CA TYR A 451 -14.88 6.68 5.47
C TYR A 451 -15.27 7.11 4.06
N PHE A 452 -16.56 7.12 3.73
CA PHE A 452 -17.05 7.68 2.48
C PHE A 452 -16.60 9.14 2.30
N ASN A 453 -16.69 9.97 3.35
CA ASN A 453 -16.21 11.35 3.30
C ASN A 453 -14.68 11.46 3.28
N GLN A 454 -13.96 10.62 4.03
CA GLN A 454 -12.49 10.60 4.10
C GLN A 454 -11.85 10.14 2.79
N ASN A 455 -12.42 9.13 2.13
CA ASN A 455 -11.99 8.62 0.82
C ASN A 455 -12.44 9.51 -0.34
N HIS A 456 -12.67 10.79 -0.07
CA HIS A 456 -13.15 11.78 -1.03
C HIS A 456 -14.41 11.33 -1.80
N GLY A 457 -15.28 10.52 -1.19
CA GLY A 457 -16.45 9.93 -1.84
C GLY A 457 -17.42 10.95 -2.44
N LEU A 458 -17.51 12.14 -1.85
CA LEU A 458 -18.24 13.28 -2.43
C LEU A 458 -17.59 13.84 -3.71
N LEU A 459 -16.25 13.96 -3.74
CA LEU A 459 -15.51 14.37 -4.93
C LEU A 459 -15.60 13.31 -6.01
N LEU A 460 -15.52 12.04 -5.64
CA LEU A 460 -15.69 10.93 -6.56
C LEU A 460 -17.12 10.89 -7.10
N GLN A 461 -18.13 11.05 -6.25
CA GLN A 461 -19.52 11.15 -6.68
C GLN A 461 -19.73 12.34 -7.64
N GLN A 462 -19.04 13.46 -7.44
CA GLN A 462 -19.02 14.58 -8.40
C GLN A 462 -18.33 14.21 -9.73
N LEU A 463 -17.15 13.59 -9.69
CA LEU A 463 -16.42 13.12 -10.88
C LEU A 463 -17.24 12.11 -11.71
N ILE A 464 -18.00 11.23 -11.04
CA ILE A 464 -18.85 10.23 -11.71
C ILE A 464 -20.20 10.85 -12.14
N SER A 465 -20.75 11.83 -11.41
CA SER A 465 -22.02 12.50 -11.75
C SER A 465 -21.98 13.27 -13.07
N HIS A 466 -20.79 13.65 -13.54
CA HIS A 466 -20.62 14.32 -14.84
C HIS A 466 -20.91 13.39 -16.04
N LYS A 467 -21.11 12.08 -15.80
CA LYS A 467 -21.59 11.07 -16.77
C LYS A 467 -22.76 10.28 -16.16
N ALA A 468 -23.97 10.80 -16.34
CA ALA A 468 -25.21 10.34 -15.68
C ALA A 468 -25.59 8.86 -15.88
N ASP A 469 -24.97 8.12 -16.81
CA ASP A 469 -25.23 6.69 -17.05
C ASP A 469 -24.31 5.72 -16.26
N ILE A 470 -23.19 6.22 -15.71
CA ILE A 470 -22.15 5.39 -15.05
C ILE A 470 -22.18 5.58 -13.51
N GLY A 471 -22.63 6.75 -13.05
CA GLY A 471 -22.82 7.18 -11.66
C GLY A 471 -23.28 6.13 -10.66
N GLU A 472 -24.51 5.64 -10.87
CA GLU A 472 -25.21 4.83 -9.86
C GLU A 472 -24.75 3.38 -9.81
N ARG A 473 -24.08 2.86 -10.84
CA ARG A 473 -23.61 1.45 -10.87
C ARG A 473 -22.16 1.27 -10.42
N MET A 474 -21.39 2.35 -10.30
CA MET A 474 -19.97 2.27 -10.00
C MET A 474 -19.66 2.19 -8.50
N ILE A 475 -20.61 2.53 -7.62
CA ILE A 475 -20.45 2.41 -6.16
C ILE A 475 -21.14 1.13 -5.70
N ILE A 476 -20.34 0.17 -5.22
CA ILE A 476 -20.80 -1.13 -4.72
C ILE A 476 -20.65 -1.14 -3.19
N THR A 477 -21.64 -1.67 -2.50
CA THR A 477 -21.61 -1.71 -1.02
C THR A 477 -20.67 -2.80 -0.53
N LEU A 478 -20.08 -2.62 0.66
CA LEU A 478 -19.21 -3.66 1.25
C LEU A 478 -19.96 -4.98 1.41
N ARG A 479 -21.25 -4.91 1.74
CA ARG A 479 -22.13 -6.08 1.92
C ARG A 479 -22.26 -6.91 0.64
N GLU A 480 -22.32 -6.27 -0.52
CA GLU A 480 -22.39 -6.96 -1.81
C GLU A 480 -21.07 -7.65 -2.14
N LEU A 481 -19.93 -7.02 -1.83
CA LEU A 481 -18.60 -7.60 -2.03
C LEU A 481 -18.33 -8.77 -1.08
N GLU A 482 -18.72 -8.65 0.20
CA GLU A 482 -18.64 -9.73 1.18
C GLU A 482 -19.46 -10.94 0.70
N LYS A 483 -20.68 -10.71 0.23
CA LYS A 483 -21.51 -11.78 -0.35
C LYS A 483 -20.89 -12.40 -1.60
N ALA A 484 -20.32 -11.58 -2.49
CA ALA A 484 -19.71 -12.03 -3.73
C ALA A 484 -18.45 -12.88 -3.50
N THR A 485 -17.70 -12.58 -2.44
CA THR A 485 -16.40 -13.19 -2.12
C THR A 485 -16.46 -14.20 -0.98
N ASP A 486 -17.65 -14.54 -0.49
CA ASP A 486 -17.82 -15.39 0.69
C ASP A 486 -17.00 -14.89 1.90
N ASN A 487 -17.21 -13.62 2.25
CA ASN A 487 -16.47 -12.90 3.29
C ASN A 487 -14.95 -12.82 3.06
N PHE A 488 -14.53 -12.60 1.81
CA PHE A 488 -13.12 -12.57 1.42
C PHE A 488 -12.38 -13.86 1.80
N ASP A 489 -13.01 -15.01 1.56
CA ASP A 489 -12.43 -16.33 1.85
C ASP A 489 -11.09 -16.53 1.11
N LYS A 490 -10.11 -17.12 1.81
CA LYS A 490 -8.75 -17.34 1.27
C LYS A 490 -8.74 -18.25 0.04
N SER A 491 -9.70 -19.16 -0.10
CA SER A 491 -9.84 -20.04 -1.27
C SER A 491 -10.23 -19.29 -2.56
N ARG A 492 -10.75 -18.06 -2.43
CA ARG A 492 -11.11 -17.20 -3.57
C ARG A 492 -9.99 -16.28 -4.01
N VAL A 493 -8.82 -16.33 -3.37
CA VAL A 493 -7.66 -15.53 -3.78
C VAL A 493 -7.15 -16.05 -5.13
N VAL A 494 -7.08 -15.15 -6.11
CA VAL A 494 -6.56 -15.44 -7.46
C VAL A 494 -5.14 -14.91 -7.68
N GLY A 495 -4.69 -14.01 -6.83
CA GLY A 495 -3.33 -13.49 -6.85
C GLY A 495 -3.10 -12.50 -5.72
N GLY A 496 -1.83 -12.22 -5.42
CA GLY A 496 -1.44 -11.23 -4.44
C GLY A 496 -0.01 -10.75 -4.65
N GLY A 497 0.23 -9.46 -4.40
CA GLY A 497 1.52 -8.80 -4.58
C GLY A 497 1.65 -7.52 -3.76
N GLY A 498 2.54 -6.60 -4.18
CA GLY A 498 2.77 -5.30 -3.53
C GLY A 498 1.56 -4.36 -3.56
N HIS A 499 0.59 -4.57 -4.47
CA HIS A 499 -0.62 -3.75 -4.64
C HIS A 499 -1.88 -4.37 -4.00
N GLY A 500 -1.73 -5.38 -3.13
CA GLY A 500 -2.85 -6.00 -2.42
C GLY A 500 -3.11 -7.47 -2.78
N VAL A 501 -4.28 -7.96 -2.38
CA VAL A 501 -4.83 -9.29 -2.66
C VAL A 501 -6.02 -9.15 -3.60
N VAL A 502 -6.10 -10.00 -4.62
CA VAL A 502 -7.22 -10.04 -5.56
C VAL A 502 -8.08 -11.27 -5.29
N PHE A 503 -9.37 -11.06 -5.10
CA PHE A 503 -10.37 -12.10 -4.83
C PHE A 503 -11.27 -12.31 -6.05
N LYS A 504 -11.62 -13.57 -6.33
CA LYS A 504 -12.66 -13.93 -7.31
C LYS A 504 -14.03 -13.88 -6.65
N GLY A 505 -14.87 -12.96 -7.12
CA GLY A 505 -16.24 -12.77 -6.66
C GLY A 505 -17.28 -13.13 -7.72
N ILE A 506 -18.53 -13.29 -7.29
CA ILE A 506 -19.70 -13.35 -8.18
C ILE A 506 -20.66 -12.23 -7.79
N LEU A 507 -20.80 -11.22 -8.63
CA LEU A 507 -21.68 -10.06 -8.43
C LEU A 507 -22.74 -10.05 -9.54
N ASP A 508 -24.02 -10.05 -9.20
CA ASP A 508 -25.13 -10.07 -10.16
C ASP A 508 -24.97 -11.11 -11.29
N LEU A 509 -24.56 -12.34 -10.92
CA LEU A 509 -24.27 -13.46 -11.84
C LEU A 509 -23.04 -13.27 -12.75
N HIS A 510 -22.28 -12.20 -12.59
CA HIS A 510 -21.02 -11.95 -13.29
C HIS A 510 -19.83 -12.30 -12.41
N VAL A 511 -18.82 -12.95 -12.98
CA VAL A 511 -17.57 -13.23 -12.29
C VAL A 511 -16.71 -11.97 -12.31
N VAL A 512 -16.25 -11.54 -11.14
CA VAL A 512 -15.49 -10.30 -10.95
C VAL A 512 -14.19 -10.53 -10.20
N ALA A 513 -13.23 -9.63 -10.41
CA ALA A 513 -11.99 -9.58 -9.64
C ALA A 513 -12.06 -8.39 -8.66
N ILE A 514 -11.87 -8.65 -7.37
CA ILE A 514 -11.98 -7.64 -6.30
C ILE A 514 -10.60 -7.44 -5.70
N LYS A 515 -9.98 -6.29 -5.94
CA LYS A 515 -8.67 -5.91 -5.41
C LYS A 515 -8.85 -5.25 -4.04
N ARG A 516 -8.19 -5.83 -3.04
CA ARG A 516 -8.16 -5.37 -1.66
C ARG A 516 -6.72 -5.12 -1.23
N SER A 517 -6.40 -3.90 -0.84
CA SER A 517 -5.05 -3.56 -0.40
C SER A 517 -4.71 -4.13 0.99
N LYS A 518 -3.42 -4.35 1.26
CA LYS A 518 -2.94 -5.05 2.48
C LYS A 518 -2.55 -4.10 3.62
N ILE A 519 -2.20 -2.85 3.35
CA ILE A 519 -1.61 -1.93 4.34
C ILE A 519 -2.22 -0.54 4.18
N VAL A 520 -2.79 0.05 5.22
CA VAL A 520 -3.34 1.41 5.14
C VAL A 520 -2.20 2.43 5.05
N VAL A 521 -1.85 2.86 3.83
CA VAL A 521 -0.92 3.97 3.56
C VAL A 521 -1.65 5.00 2.72
N GLN A 522 -1.46 6.31 3.00
CA GLN A 522 -2.06 7.40 2.20
C GLN A 522 -1.81 7.24 0.69
N ARG A 523 -0.65 6.69 0.31
CA ARG A 523 -0.28 6.32 -1.06
C ARG A 523 -1.29 5.39 -1.73
N GLU A 524 -1.86 4.41 -1.02
CA GLU A 524 -2.84 3.48 -1.60
C GLU A 524 -4.17 4.17 -1.93
N ILE A 525 -4.54 5.19 -1.15
CA ILE A 525 -5.74 6.01 -1.41
C ILE A 525 -5.52 6.86 -2.67
N ASP A 526 -4.33 7.43 -2.86
CA ASP A 526 -3.99 8.20 -4.06
C ASP A 526 -3.95 7.30 -5.32
N GLU A 527 -3.35 6.11 -5.21
CA GLU A 527 -3.36 5.10 -6.29
C GLU A 527 -4.80 4.68 -6.64
N PHE A 528 -5.68 4.51 -5.64
CA PHE A 528 -7.10 4.24 -5.86
C PHE A 528 -7.80 5.37 -6.63
N ILE A 529 -7.67 6.62 -6.18
CA ILE A 529 -8.33 7.77 -6.81
C ILE A 529 -7.90 7.87 -8.27
N ASN A 530 -6.60 7.69 -8.51
CA ASN A 530 -6.03 7.73 -9.85
C ASN A 530 -6.56 6.59 -10.73
N GLU A 531 -6.62 5.36 -10.21
CA GLU A 531 -7.12 4.20 -10.94
C GLU A 531 -8.61 4.36 -11.32
N VAL A 532 -9.45 4.86 -10.41
CA VAL A 532 -10.85 5.18 -10.73
C VAL A 532 -10.95 6.32 -11.75
N ALA A 533 -10.17 7.39 -11.57
CA ALA A 533 -10.20 8.53 -12.46
C ALA A 533 -9.79 8.16 -13.89
N VAL A 534 -8.78 7.29 -14.06
CA VAL A 534 -8.29 6.77 -15.34
C VAL A 534 -9.27 5.77 -15.95
N LEU A 535 -9.58 4.68 -15.24
CA LEU A 535 -10.35 3.57 -15.81
C LEU A 535 -11.83 3.89 -16.02
N SER A 536 -12.39 4.89 -15.34
CA SER A 536 -13.76 5.37 -15.63
C SER A 536 -13.88 6.07 -17.00
N GLN A 537 -12.76 6.48 -17.61
CA GLN A 537 -12.73 7.18 -18.89
C GLN A 537 -12.13 6.34 -20.02
N VAL A 538 -11.48 5.23 -19.69
CA VAL A 538 -10.86 4.31 -20.65
C VAL A 538 -11.79 3.14 -20.95
N ASN A 539 -12.08 2.91 -22.23
CA ASN A 539 -12.83 1.76 -22.68
C ASN A 539 -12.17 1.17 -23.93
N HIS A 540 -11.37 0.12 -23.74
CA HIS A 540 -10.60 -0.51 -24.81
C HIS A 540 -10.56 -2.04 -24.61
N ARG A 541 -10.62 -2.82 -25.71
CA ARG A 541 -10.64 -4.30 -25.67
C ARG A 541 -9.43 -4.92 -24.97
N ASN A 542 -8.27 -4.27 -25.04
CA ASN A 542 -7.00 -4.72 -24.48
C ASN A 542 -6.62 -3.97 -23.18
N VAL A 543 -7.59 -3.34 -22.51
CA VAL A 543 -7.43 -2.74 -21.17
C VAL A 543 -8.48 -3.35 -20.25
N VAL A 544 -8.11 -3.67 -19.01
CA VAL A 544 -9.05 -4.23 -18.03
C VAL A 544 -10.12 -3.19 -17.66
N LYS A 545 -11.38 -3.62 -17.72
CA LYS A 545 -12.52 -2.78 -17.39
C LYS A 545 -12.77 -2.72 -15.88
N LEU A 546 -12.81 -1.50 -15.35
CA LEU A 546 -13.31 -1.21 -14.01
C LEU A 546 -14.85 -1.30 -14.02
N LEU A 547 -15.41 -2.12 -13.13
CA LEU A 547 -16.86 -2.28 -12.96
C LEU A 547 -17.40 -1.43 -11.82
N GLY A 548 -16.61 -1.22 -10.77
CA GLY A 548 -16.98 -0.38 -9.65
C GLY A 548 -15.94 -0.33 -8.54
N CYS A 549 -16.30 0.34 -7.46
CA CYS A 549 -15.49 0.46 -6.25
C CYS A 549 -16.38 0.44 -4.99
N CYS A 550 -15.80 0.03 -3.86
CA CYS A 550 -16.42 0.17 -2.55
C CYS A 550 -15.64 1.18 -1.71
N LEU A 551 -16.35 2.20 -1.23
CA LEU A 551 -15.80 3.31 -0.44
C LEU A 551 -16.08 3.18 1.07
N GLU A 552 -16.80 2.13 1.50
CA GLU A 552 -17.22 1.91 2.89
C GLU A 552 -16.11 1.34 3.79
N THR A 553 -14.89 1.20 3.27
CA THR A 553 -13.71 0.63 3.92
C THR A 553 -12.63 1.69 4.13
N GLU A 554 -11.68 1.43 5.04
CA GLU A 554 -10.59 2.36 5.33
C GLU A 554 -9.71 2.66 4.11
N VAL A 555 -9.31 1.63 3.35
CA VAL A 555 -8.80 1.78 1.98
C VAL A 555 -9.88 1.29 1.02
N PRO A 556 -10.24 2.07 -0.02
CA PRO A 556 -11.25 1.66 -0.98
C PRO A 556 -10.91 0.35 -1.72
N LEU A 557 -11.95 -0.43 -2.04
CA LEU A 557 -11.83 -1.66 -2.82
C LEU A 557 -12.17 -1.40 -4.29
N LEU A 558 -11.47 -2.05 -5.21
CA LEU A 558 -11.72 -1.95 -6.66
C LEU A 558 -12.27 -3.25 -7.22
N VAL A 559 -13.24 -3.14 -8.12
CA VAL A 559 -13.94 -4.27 -8.74
C VAL A 559 -13.77 -4.20 -10.25
N TYR A 560 -13.17 -5.23 -10.83
CA TYR A 560 -12.87 -5.34 -12.25
C TYR A 560 -13.58 -6.53 -12.87
N GLU A 561 -13.61 -6.53 -14.21
CA GLU A 561 -13.88 -7.77 -14.95
C GLU A 561 -12.86 -8.86 -14.57
N PHE A 562 -13.33 -10.09 -14.42
CA PHE A 562 -12.44 -11.22 -14.14
C PHE A 562 -11.79 -11.73 -15.43
N ILE A 563 -10.46 -11.79 -15.45
CA ILE A 563 -9.68 -12.34 -16.56
C ILE A 563 -9.16 -13.72 -16.14
N SER A 564 -9.55 -14.74 -16.89
CA SER A 564 -9.59 -16.14 -16.42
C SER A 564 -8.28 -16.90 -16.49
N ASN A 565 -7.35 -16.52 -17.38
CA ASN A 565 -6.13 -17.27 -17.65
C ASN A 565 -4.88 -16.66 -16.98
N GLY A 566 -5.05 -15.83 -15.95
CA GLY A 566 -3.93 -15.30 -15.15
C GLY A 566 -3.05 -14.29 -15.89
N THR A 567 -1.79 -14.13 -15.44
CA THR A 567 -0.86 -13.12 -15.98
C THR A 567 0.09 -13.72 -17.02
N LEU A 568 0.53 -12.90 -17.98
CA LEU A 568 1.54 -13.27 -18.98
C LEU A 568 2.83 -13.79 -18.33
N TYR A 569 3.24 -13.23 -17.19
CA TYR A 569 4.40 -13.71 -16.43
C TYR A 569 4.33 -15.22 -16.14
N HIS A 570 3.17 -15.72 -15.69
CA HIS A 570 3.02 -17.14 -15.35
C HIS A 570 3.05 -18.04 -16.60
N HIS A 571 2.55 -17.56 -17.74
CA HIS A 571 2.61 -18.30 -19.00
C HIS A 571 4.00 -18.34 -19.61
N LEU A 572 4.78 -17.26 -19.43
CA LEU A 572 6.11 -17.13 -20.00
C LEU A 572 7.19 -17.86 -19.18
N HIS A 573 7.10 -17.79 -17.85
CA HIS A 573 8.09 -18.32 -16.92
C HIS A 573 7.68 -19.67 -16.31
N VAL A 574 7.12 -20.57 -17.13
CA VAL A 574 6.77 -21.95 -16.73
C VAL A 574 8.01 -22.83 -16.53
N GLU A 575 7.90 -23.79 -15.61
CA GLU A 575 8.89 -24.86 -15.43
C GLU A 575 8.78 -25.87 -16.58
N GLY A 576 9.59 -25.68 -17.63
CA GLY A 576 9.63 -26.59 -18.77
C GLY A 576 10.14 -25.93 -20.05
N PRO A 577 10.49 -26.75 -21.07
CA PRO A 577 11.01 -26.24 -22.33
C PRO A 577 9.95 -25.51 -23.15
N ILE A 578 8.67 -25.92 -23.06
CA ILE A 578 7.57 -25.40 -23.88
C ILE A 578 6.76 -24.35 -23.10
N SER A 579 6.59 -23.17 -23.69
CA SER A 579 5.76 -22.06 -23.21
C SER A 579 4.81 -21.62 -24.35
N LEU A 580 4.29 -20.40 -24.30
CA LEU A 580 3.50 -19.77 -25.36
C LEU A 580 4.23 -19.87 -26.69
N ARG A 581 3.49 -20.22 -27.74
CA ARG A 581 4.01 -20.29 -29.10
C ARG A 581 4.39 -18.90 -29.62
N TRP A 582 5.26 -18.85 -30.61
CA TRP A 582 5.75 -17.61 -31.16
C TRP A 582 4.64 -16.72 -31.72
N ASP A 583 3.67 -17.29 -32.43
CA ASP A 583 2.52 -16.57 -32.97
C ASP A 583 1.62 -15.97 -31.86
N GLU A 584 1.46 -16.68 -30.74
CA GLU A 584 0.76 -16.19 -29.55
C GLU A 584 1.51 -15.02 -28.91
N ARG A 585 2.84 -15.11 -28.79
CA ARG A 585 3.67 -14.02 -28.23
C ARG A 585 3.60 -12.75 -29.08
N ILE A 586 3.64 -12.87 -30.41
CA ILE A 586 3.48 -11.73 -31.33
C ILE A 586 2.08 -11.13 -31.24
N LYS A 587 1.03 -11.98 -31.17
CA LYS A 587 -0.34 -11.51 -30.95
C LYS A 587 -0.45 -10.70 -29.66
N ILE A 588 0.08 -11.22 -28.55
CA ILE A 588 0.08 -10.55 -27.24
C ILE A 588 0.84 -9.22 -27.31
N ALA A 589 2.04 -9.21 -27.90
CA ALA A 589 2.84 -7.99 -28.10
C ALA A 589 2.04 -6.91 -28.83
N LEU A 590 1.40 -7.27 -29.94
CA LEU A 590 0.58 -6.36 -30.74
C LEU A 590 -0.63 -5.83 -29.95
N GLU A 591 -1.30 -6.69 -29.19
CA GLU A 591 -2.47 -6.28 -28.39
C GLU A 591 -2.11 -5.33 -27.24
N VAL A 592 -0.95 -5.52 -26.61
CA VAL A 592 -0.41 -4.58 -25.61
C VAL A 592 0.00 -3.26 -26.28
N ALA A 593 0.62 -3.30 -27.47
CA ALA A 593 0.95 -2.09 -28.22
C ALA A 593 -0.29 -1.27 -28.60
N ARG A 594 -1.37 -1.92 -29.04
CA ARG A 594 -2.67 -1.28 -29.31
C ARG A 594 -3.25 -0.59 -28.08
N ALA A 595 -3.21 -1.25 -26.92
CA ALA A 595 -3.67 -0.68 -25.66
C ALA A 595 -2.88 0.60 -25.30
N LEU A 596 -1.56 0.53 -25.38
CA LEU A 596 -0.69 1.68 -25.07
C LEU A 596 -0.83 2.81 -26.08
N SER A 597 -0.92 2.51 -27.39
CA SER A 597 -1.18 3.51 -28.41
C SER A 597 -2.53 4.21 -28.18
N TYR A 598 -3.56 3.48 -27.76
CA TYR A 598 -4.85 4.06 -27.40
C TYR A 598 -4.69 5.03 -26.21
N LEU A 599 -4.02 4.61 -25.14
CA LEU A 599 -3.82 5.41 -23.92
C LEU A 599 -3.02 6.70 -24.19
N HIS A 600 -2.00 6.62 -25.03
CA HIS A 600 -1.12 7.76 -25.33
C HIS A 600 -1.71 8.76 -26.31
N SER A 601 -2.53 8.31 -27.28
CA SER A 601 -2.87 9.15 -28.44
C SER A 601 -4.36 9.25 -28.77
N ALA A 602 -5.19 8.29 -28.35
CA ALA A 602 -6.61 8.24 -28.71
C ALA A 602 -7.56 8.48 -27.53
N ALA A 603 -7.07 8.38 -26.29
CA ALA A 603 -7.83 8.75 -25.10
C ALA A 603 -8.09 10.27 -25.07
N SER A 604 -9.19 10.68 -24.43
CA SER A 604 -9.58 12.10 -24.30
C SER A 604 -8.53 12.96 -23.60
N MET A 605 -7.76 12.34 -22.70
CA MET A 605 -6.57 12.93 -22.07
C MET A 605 -5.48 11.86 -22.10
N PRO A 606 -4.27 12.15 -22.59
CA PRO A 606 -3.21 11.15 -22.64
C PRO A 606 -2.90 10.58 -21.25
N VAL A 607 -2.80 9.25 -21.18
CA VAL A 607 -2.51 8.50 -19.96
C VAL A 607 -1.21 7.73 -20.13
N PHE A 608 -0.24 7.96 -19.26
CA PHE A 608 0.96 7.13 -19.19
C PHE A 608 0.81 6.10 -18.07
N HIS A 609 1.07 4.83 -18.38
CA HIS A 609 0.80 3.71 -17.49
C HIS A 609 1.83 3.60 -16.36
N ARG A 610 3.12 3.84 -16.65
CA ARG A 610 4.30 3.79 -15.77
C ARG A 610 4.74 2.45 -15.22
N ASP A 611 3.88 1.45 -15.22
CA ASP A 611 4.22 0.11 -14.70
C ASP A 611 3.90 -1.03 -15.67
N ILE A 612 4.38 -0.91 -16.91
CA ILE A 612 4.25 -1.97 -17.91
C ILE A 612 5.26 -3.08 -17.64
N LYS A 613 4.75 -4.27 -17.37
CA LYS A 613 5.50 -5.51 -17.09
C LYS A 613 4.62 -6.73 -17.31
N SER A 614 5.21 -7.91 -17.51
CA SER A 614 4.46 -9.14 -17.77
C SER A 614 3.51 -9.58 -16.64
N SER A 615 3.73 -9.15 -15.39
CA SER A 615 2.78 -9.42 -14.30
C SER A 615 1.51 -8.57 -14.36
N ASN A 616 1.53 -7.46 -15.10
CA ASN A 616 0.40 -6.52 -15.26
C ASN A 616 -0.32 -6.73 -16.60
N ILE A 617 0.10 -7.71 -17.41
CA ILE A 617 -0.61 -8.15 -18.61
C ILE A 617 -1.39 -9.41 -18.26
N LEU A 618 -2.72 -9.34 -18.28
CA LEU A 618 -3.61 -10.48 -18.06
C LEU A 618 -4.02 -11.12 -19.37
N LEU A 619 -4.23 -12.44 -19.37
CA LEU A 619 -4.68 -13.21 -20.52
C LEU A 619 -6.04 -13.84 -20.23
N ASP A 620 -6.97 -13.75 -21.18
CA ASP A 620 -8.22 -14.52 -21.11
C ASP A 620 -8.06 -15.95 -21.67
N ASP A 621 -9.15 -16.73 -21.67
CA ASP A 621 -9.16 -18.12 -22.17
C ASP A 621 -8.81 -18.23 -23.66
N THR A 622 -8.87 -17.12 -24.40
CA THR A 622 -8.51 -17.04 -25.82
C THR A 622 -7.11 -16.47 -26.06
N LEU A 623 -6.32 -16.33 -24.98
CA LEU A 623 -5.03 -15.66 -24.98
C LEU A 623 -5.10 -14.25 -25.58
N THR A 624 -6.18 -13.52 -25.28
CA THR A 624 -6.28 -12.09 -25.59
C THR A 624 -5.70 -11.31 -24.43
N ALA A 625 -4.77 -10.40 -24.73
CA ALA A 625 -4.03 -9.65 -23.73
C ALA A 625 -4.81 -8.42 -23.25
N LYS A 626 -4.81 -8.17 -21.94
CA LYS A 626 -5.36 -6.96 -21.31
C LYS A 626 -4.37 -6.34 -20.33
N VAL A 627 -4.10 -5.04 -20.50
CA VAL A 627 -3.27 -4.24 -19.58
C VAL A 627 -4.08 -3.94 -18.31
N SER A 628 -3.44 -4.10 -17.15
CA SER A 628 -4.03 -3.92 -15.82
C SER A 628 -3.10 -3.13 -14.89
N ASP A 629 -3.62 -2.76 -13.71
CA ASP A 629 -2.90 -2.09 -12.61
C ASP A 629 -2.50 -0.63 -12.91
N PHE A 630 -3.52 0.23 -12.97
CA PHE A 630 -3.38 1.66 -13.31
C PHE A 630 -3.09 2.55 -12.10
N GLY A 631 -2.77 1.97 -10.93
CA GLY A 631 -2.50 2.74 -9.70
C GLY A 631 -1.38 3.77 -9.85
N ALA A 632 -0.32 3.43 -10.60
CA ALA A 632 0.81 4.31 -10.88
C ALA A 632 0.60 5.28 -12.06
N SER A 633 -0.49 5.12 -12.82
CA SER A 633 -0.70 5.84 -14.08
C SER A 633 -0.83 7.35 -13.87
N ARG A 634 -0.75 8.14 -14.94
CA ARG A 634 -0.91 9.59 -14.80
C ARG A 634 -1.49 10.24 -16.03
N TYR A 635 -2.41 11.17 -15.80
CA TYR A 635 -2.90 12.09 -16.83
C TYR A 635 -1.85 13.14 -17.17
N ILE A 636 -1.77 13.44 -18.46
CA ILE A 636 -0.87 14.45 -19.00
C ILE A 636 -1.72 15.57 -19.59
N PRO A 637 -1.55 16.82 -19.13
CA PRO A 637 -2.16 17.98 -19.76
C PRO A 637 -1.82 18.06 -21.25
N ILE A 638 -2.80 18.41 -22.09
CA ILE A 638 -2.68 18.42 -23.57
C ILE A 638 -1.55 19.35 -24.05
N ASP A 639 -1.21 20.37 -23.26
CA ASP A 639 -0.17 21.36 -23.52
C ASP A 639 1.25 20.90 -23.14
N GLN A 640 1.42 19.70 -22.56
CA GLN A 640 2.69 19.21 -22.06
C GLN A 640 3.10 17.88 -22.70
N THR A 641 4.37 17.79 -23.14
CA THR A 641 4.97 16.56 -23.68
C THR A 641 5.52 15.63 -22.60
N GLY A 642 5.47 16.05 -21.34
CA GLY A 642 5.97 15.30 -20.21
C GLY A 642 5.95 16.11 -18.93
N ILE A 643 5.93 15.41 -17.80
CA ILE A 643 5.72 15.99 -16.47
C ILE A 643 6.83 15.55 -15.52
N THR A 644 7.24 16.43 -14.60
CA THR A 644 8.17 16.07 -13.53
C THR A 644 7.37 15.49 -12.36
N THR A 645 7.76 14.32 -11.87
CA THR A 645 6.97 13.56 -10.90
C THR A 645 7.83 12.52 -10.20
N ALA A 646 7.45 12.15 -8.97
CA ALA A 646 8.13 11.12 -8.19
C ALA A 646 8.36 9.85 -9.02
N ILE A 647 9.52 9.23 -8.84
CA ILE A 647 9.93 8.04 -9.59
C ILE A 647 9.10 6.85 -9.09
N GLN A 648 8.36 6.22 -10.01
CA GLN A 648 7.53 5.07 -9.72
C GLN A 648 7.56 4.10 -10.92
N GLY A 649 7.71 2.81 -10.64
CA GLY A 649 7.75 1.74 -11.63
C GLY A 649 8.55 0.54 -11.12
N THR A 650 8.61 -0.53 -11.91
CA THR A 650 9.28 -1.77 -11.51
C THR A 650 10.72 -1.84 -12.03
N ILE A 651 11.67 -2.14 -11.14
CA ILE A 651 13.09 -2.30 -11.50
C ILE A 651 13.24 -3.38 -12.59
N GLY A 652 14.06 -3.10 -13.59
CA GLY A 652 14.22 -3.93 -14.79
C GLY A 652 13.39 -3.44 -15.98
N TYR A 653 12.21 -2.85 -15.74
CA TYR A 653 11.35 -2.23 -16.75
C TYR A 653 11.40 -0.70 -16.74
N LEU A 654 11.87 -0.11 -15.63
CA LEU A 654 11.92 1.33 -15.42
C LEU A 654 12.86 2.02 -16.43
N ASP A 655 12.34 3.03 -17.11
CA ASP A 655 13.10 3.88 -18.04
C ASP A 655 14.27 4.59 -17.32
N PRO A 656 15.54 4.36 -17.74
CA PRO A 656 16.69 5.00 -17.13
C PRO A 656 16.64 6.53 -17.21
N MET A 657 16.14 7.10 -18.31
CA MET A 657 16.05 8.56 -18.44
C MET A 657 15.02 9.15 -17.49
N TYR A 658 13.88 8.49 -17.33
CA TYR A 658 12.89 8.88 -16.32
C TYR A 658 13.46 8.74 -14.90
N TYR A 659 14.16 7.65 -14.61
CA TYR A 659 14.85 7.46 -13.33
C TYR A 659 15.87 8.58 -13.04
N TYR A 660 16.69 8.97 -14.02
CA TYR A 660 17.72 10.00 -13.82
C TYR A 660 17.18 11.43 -13.79
N THR A 661 16.13 11.72 -14.57
CA THR A 661 15.64 13.11 -14.75
C THR A 661 14.40 13.43 -13.94
N GLY A 662 13.68 12.41 -13.44
CA GLY A 662 12.35 12.57 -12.84
C GLY A 662 11.26 13.03 -13.82
N ARG A 663 11.58 13.16 -15.11
CA ARG A 663 10.66 13.60 -16.16
C ARG A 663 10.01 12.40 -16.82
N LEU A 664 8.71 12.24 -16.59
CA LEU A 664 7.89 11.22 -17.23
C LEU A 664 7.42 11.70 -18.61
N THR A 665 7.56 10.83 -19.62
CA THR A 665 7.08 11.04 -20.99
C THR A 665 6.40 9.79 -21.52
N ASP A 666 5.74 9.87 -22.68
CA ASP A 666 5.20 8.71 -23.40
C ASP A 666 6.30 7.68 -23.68
N LYS A 667 7.52 8.17 -23.93
CA LYS A 667 8.72 7.36 -24.19
C LYS A 667 9.13 6.49 -23.00
N SER A 668 8.69 6.79 -21.78
CA SER A 668 8.98 5.96 -20.61
C SER A 668 8.22 4.63 -20.68
N ASP A 669 6.93 4.66 -21.08
CA ASP A 669 6.16 3.44 -21.34
C ASP A 669 6.71 2.68 -22.55
N VAL A 670 7.20 3.39 -23.59
CA VAL A 670 7.85 2.75 -24.76
C VAL A 670 9.06 1.94 -24.34
N PHE A 671 9.88 2.45 -23.41
CA PHE A 671 11.03 1.70 -22.89
C PHE A 671 10.58 0.43 -22.16
N SER A 672 9.62 0.55 -21.23
CA SER A 672 9.10 -0.60 -20.48
C SER A 672 8.48 -1.66 -21.41
N TYR A 673 7.79 -1.21 -22.47
CA TYR A 673 7.28 -2.08 -23.52
C TYR A 673 8.41 -2.76 -24.31
N GLY A 674 9.50 -2.05 -24.62
CA GLY A 674 10.69 -2.63 -25.23
C GLY A 674 11.31 -3.75 -24.38
N VAL A 675 11.36 -3.56 -23.06
CA VAL A 675 11.79 -4.62 -22.13
C VAL A 675 10.83 -5.81 -22.15
N LEU A 676 9.52 -5.58 -22.23
CA LEU A 676 8.52 -6.64 -22.39
C LEU A 676 8.74 -7.45 -23.68
N LEU A 677 9.10 -6.80 -24.80
CA LEU A 677 9.47 -7.50 -26.04
C LEU A 677 10.72 -8.36 -25.86
N VAL A 678 11.76 -7.83 -25.21
CA VAL A 678 12.98 -8.61 -24.88
C VAL A 678 12.64 -9.81 -23.99
N GLU A 679 11.75 -9.64 -23.02
CA GLU A 679 11.28 -10.73 -22.17
C GLU A 679 10.54 -11.81 -22.98
N LEU A 680 9.63 -11.42 -23.88
CA LEU A 680 8.90 -12.34 -24.77
C LEU A 680 9.84 -13.13 -25.69
N LEU A 681 10.90 -12.50 -26.18
CA LEU A 681 11.90 -13.12 -27.05
C LEU A 681 12.81 -14.11 -26.33
N THR A 682 13.14 -13.86 -25.06
CA THR A 682 14.22 -14.56 -24.35
C THR A 682 13.74 -15.48 -23.21
N ARG A 683 12.51 -15.30 -22.72
CA ARG A 683 12.00 -15.89 -21.45
C ARG A 683 12.90 -15.61 -20.24
N LYS A 684 13.78 -14.61 -20.30
CA LYS A 684 14.64 -14.24 -19.17
C LYS A 684 13.98 -13.14 -18.36
N LYS A 685 13.97 -13.30 -17.04
CA LYS A 685 13.36 -12.35 -16.10
C LYS A 685 14.17 -11.04 -16.06
N PRO A 686 13.60 -9.88 -16.43
CA PRO A 686 14.39 -8.65 -16.58
C PRO A 686 15.08 -8.13 -15.32
N PHE A 687 14.46 -8.32 -14.14
CA PHE A 687 15.02 -7.88 -12.87
C PHE A 687 16.23 -8.73 -12.41
N SER A 688 16.14 -10.06 -12.54
CA SER A 688 17.11 -11.00 -11.98
C SER A 688 18.23 -11.39 -12.94
N TYR A 689 18.10 -11.10 -14.24
CA TYR A 689 19.10 -11.50 -15.23
C TYR A 689 20.39 -10.69 -15.09
N ARG A 690 21.52 -11.40 -15.09
CA ARG A 690 22.86 -10.86 -15.25
C ARG A 690 23.63 -11.75 -16.22
N SER A 691 24.30 -11.15 -17.19
CA SER A 691 25.25 -11.88 -18.05
C SER A 691 26.48 -12.31 -17.23
N ASP A 692 27.34 -13.14 -17.82
CA ASP A 692 28.63 -13.51 -17.22
C ASP A 692 29.55 -12.29 -16.97
N SER A 693 29.34 -11.21 -17.73
CA SER A 693 30.01 -9.91 -17.56
C SER A 693 29.34 -8.98 -16.53
N GLY A 694 28.19 -9.38 -15.97
CA GLY A 694 27.42 -8.59 -15.00
C GLY A 694 26.43 -7.59 -15.61
N ASP A 695 26.24 -7.60 -16.93
CA ASP A 695 25.34 -6.69 -17.64
C ASP A 695 23.86 -7.05 -17.42
N GLY A 696 23.00 -6.03 -17.38
CA GLY A 696 21.55 -6.21 -17.39
C GLY A 696 21.04 -6.72 -18.74
N ILE A 697 19.85 -7.35 -18.75
CA ILE A 697 19.30 -8.04 -19.93
C ILE A 697 19.25 -7.16 -21.18
N VAL A 698 18.84 -5.90 -21.05
CA VAL A 698 18.70 -4.98 -22.19
C VAL A 698 20.05 -4.67 -22.81
N SER A 699 21.06 -4.37 -22.00
CA SER A 699 22.42 -4.06 -22.46
C SER A 699 23.02 -5.26 -23.21
N TYR A 700 22.90 -6.45 -22.60
CA TYR A 700 23.42 -7.69 -23.18
C TYR A 700 22.68 -8.08 -24.48
N PHE A 701 21.36 -7.97 -24.50
CA PHE A 701 20.54 -8.21 -25.69
C PHE A 701 20.92 -7.30 -26.87
N VAL A 702 21.08 -6.00 -26.62
CA VAL A 702 21.47 -5.03 -27.66
C VAL A 702 22.89 -5.28 -28.17
N SER A 703 23.83 -5.65 -27.28
CA SER A 703 25.20 -6.05 -27.68
C SER A 703 25.17 -7.26 -28.61
N LEU A 704 24.46 -8.34 -28.24
CA LEU A 704 24.35 -9.54 -29.09
C LEU A 704 23.68 -9.23 -30.44
N LEU A 705 22.65 -8.39 -30.46
CA LEU A 705 22.00 -7.96 -31.70
C LEU A 705 22.98 -7.22 -32.62
N THR A 706 23.79 -6.32 -32.06
CA THR A 706 24.78 -5.53 -32.81
C THR A 706 25.93 -6.38 -33.33
N GLU A 707 26.32 -7.42 -32.58
CA GLU A 707 27.34 -8.41 -32.96
C GLU A 707 26.83 -9.46 -33.95
N GLY A 708 25.54 -9.47 -34.30
CA GLY A 708 24.96 -10.49 -35.17
C GLY A 708 24.81 -11.87 -34.48
N ARG A 709 24.83 -11.89 -33.15
CA ARG A 709 24.78 -13.09 -32.29
C ARG A 709 23.49 -13.19 -31.48
N LEU A 710 22.41 -12.58 -31.97
CA LEU A 710 21.12 -12.49 -31.28
C LEU A 710 20.62 -13.88 -30.81
N PHE A 711 20.77 -14.92 -31.64
CA PHE A 711 20.28 -16.27 -31.36
C PHE A 711 20.91 -16.92 -30.11
N ASP A 712 22.01 -16.36 -29.56
CA ASP A 712 22.63 -16.85 -28.31
C ASP A 712 21.72 -16.63 -27.08
N ILE A 713 20.76 -15.69 -27.14
CA ILE A 713 19.86 -15.35 -26.01
C ILE A 713 18.38 -15.60 -26.28
N ILE A 714 17.98 -15.79 -27.55
CA ILE A 714 16.59 -16.07 -27.91
C ILE A 714 16.16 -17.42 -27.34
N ASP A 715 14.90 -17.49 -26.90
CA ASP A 715 14.28 -18.73 -26.48
C ASP A 715 14.38 -19.79 -27.58
N PRO A 716 15.02 -20.95 -27.33
CA PRO A 716 15.19 -22.00 -28.34
C PRO A 716 13.89 -22.42 -29.03
N GLN A 717 12.77 -22.41 -28.29
CA GLN A 717 11.45 -22.70 -28.87
C GLN A 717 11.09 -21.72 -30.00
N ILE A 718 11.37 -20.43 -29.83
CA ILE A 718 11.08 -19.43 -30.85
C ILE A 718 11.99 -19.61 -32.07
N ILE A 719 13.24 -20.03 -31.88
CA ILE A 719 14.18 -20.27 -32.99
C ILE A 719 13.67 -21.40 -33.89
N GLU A 720 13.06 -22.43 -33.30
CA GLU A 720 12.48 -23.55 -34.05
C GLU A 720 11.16 -23.17 -34.75
N GLU A 721 10.38 -22.26 -34.17
CA GLU A 721 9.06 -21.83 -34.67
C GLU A 721 9.13 -20.63 -35.65
N ASP A 722 10.28 -19.96 -35.80
CA ASP A 722 10.45 -18.78 -36.66
C ASP A 722 10.61 -19.16 -38.15
N GLU A 723 9.51 -19.53 -38.79
CA GLU A 723 9.49 -19.93 -40.21
C GLU A 723 9.74 -18.76 -41.18
N ASP A 724 9.37 -17.53 -40.80
CA ASP A 724 9.34 -16.34 -41.67
C ASP A 724 10.44 -15.30 -41.37
N GLY A 725 11.31 -15.55 -40.39
CA GLY A 725 12.39 -14.64 -40.00
C GLY A 725 11.92 -13.37 -39.27
N GLU A 726 10.82 -13.47 -38.52
CA GLU A 726 10.19 -12.35 -37.81
C GLU A 726 10.98 -11.93 -36.57
N VAL A 727 11.70 -12.88 -35.96
CA VAL A 727 12.45 -12.67 -34.70
C VAL A 727 13.42 -11.52 -34.82
N GLN A 728 14.15 -11.43 -35.94
CA GLN A 728 15.12 -10.37 -36.18
C GLN A 728 14.44 -8.98 -36.23
N ALA A 729 13.27 -8.89 -36.87
CA ALA A 729 12.53 -7.65 -37.00
C ALA A 729 11.96 -7.18 -35.64
N VAL A 730 11.44 -8.11 -34.85
CA VAL A 730 10.91 -7.82 -33.51
C VAL A 730 12.04 -7.48 -32.53
N ALA A 731 13.19 -8.15 -32.63
CA ALA A 731 14.37 -7.82 -31.85
C ALA A 731 14.91 -6.41 -32.17
N ALA A 732 14.94 -6.03 -33.45
CA ALA A 732 15.30 -4.68 -33.86
C ALA A 732 14.32 -3.63 -33.31
N LEU A 733 13.02 -3.93 -33.35
CA LEU A 733 11.99 -3.07 -32.76
C LEU A 733 12.16 -2.92 -31.25
N ALA A 734 12.43 -4.02 -30.54
CA ALA A 734 12.71 -4.00 -29.10
C ALA A 734 13.93 -3.12 -28.78
N ALA A 735 15.02 -3.27 -29.51
CA ALA A 735 16.23 -2.46 -29.35
C ALA A 735 15.99 -0.96 -29.62
N MET A 736 15.14 -0.62 -30.59
CA MET A 736 14.73 0.77 -30.83
C MET A 736 13.91 1.33 -29.67
N CYS A 737 13.00 0.54 -29.10
CA CYS A 737 12.19 0.94 -27.94
C CYS A 737 13.03 1.14 -26.68
N THR A 738 14.12 0.38 -26.50
CA THR A 738 15.00 0.43 -25.32
C THR A 738 16.20 1.37 -25.46
N LYS A 739 16.22 2.26 -26.46
CA LYS A 739 17.30 3.25 -26.58
C LYS A 739 17.38 4.15 -25.35
N LEU A 740 18.58 4.59 -24.99
CA LEU A 740 18.77 5.42 -23.81
C LEU A 740 18.02 6.75 -23.95
N LYS A 741 18.21 7.47 -25.05
CA LYS A 741 17.51 8.74 -25.29
C LYS A 741 16.07 8.50 -25.74
N GLY A 742 15.12 9.17 -25.10
CA GLY A 742 13.69 9.03 -25.41
C GLY A 742 13.30 9.50 -26.82
N GLU A 743 13.98 10.53 -27.34
CA GLU A 743 13.76 11.07 -28.69
C GLU A 743 14.12 10.08 -29.81
N ASP A 744 15.02 9.15 -29.55
CA ASP A 744 15.41 8.11 -30.52
C ASP A 744 14.47 6.89 -30.50
N ARG A 745 13.55 6.82 -29.54
CA ARG A 745 12.56 5.75 -29.43
C ARG A 745 11.35 6.09 -30.32
N PRO A 746 10.69 5.08 -30.93
CA PRO A 746 9.43 5.31 -31.63
C PRO A 746 8.30 5.72 -30.66
N THR A 747 7.18 6.17 -31.20
CA THR A 747 5.90 6.29 -30.47
C THR A 747 5.21 4.94 -30.39
N MET A 748 4.32 4.73 -29.42
CA MET A 748 3.57 3.46 -29.34
C MET A 748 2.71 3.20 -30.57
N ARG A 749 2.26 4.26 -31.26
CA ARG A 749 1.52 4.15 -32.52
C ARG A 749 2.39 3.61 -33.67
N GLU A 750 3.65 4.05 -33.75
CA GLU A 750 4.62 3.51 -34.72
C GLU A 750 5.01 2.07 -34.39
N VAL A 751 5.15 1.75 -33.10
CA VAL A 751 5.41 0.38 -32.62
C VAL A 751 4.26 -0.56 -32.99
N GLU A 752 3.01 -0.14 -32.76
CA GLU A 752 1.81 -0.88 -33.17
C GLU A 752 1.83 -1.16 -34.68
N MET A 753 2.02 -0.12 -35.51
CA MET A 753 2.07 -0.28 -36.96
C MET A 753 3.20 -1.20 -37.42
N ALA A 754 4.37 -1.14 -36.78
CA ALA A 754 5.49 -2.02 -37.10
C ALA A 754 5.14 -3.50 -36.85
N LEU A 755 4.51 -3.81 -35.72
CA LEU A 755 4.07 -5.17 -35.37
C LEU A 755 2.92 -5.67 -36.26
N GLU A 756 1.98 -4.80 -36.62
CA GLU A 756 0.92 -5.15 -37.58
C GLU A 756 1.50 -5.53 -38.94
N ASN A 757 2.47 -4.76 -39.42
CA ASN A 757 3.14 -5.04 -40.69
C ASN A 757 3.91 -6.36 -40.68
N ILE A 758 4.51 -6.74 -39.55
CA ILE A 758 5.15 -8.05 -39.38
C ILE A 758 4.10 -9.16 -39.50
N GLN A 759 2.97 -9.07 -38.78
CA GLN A 759 1.89 -10.06 -38.86
C GLN A 759 1.21 -10.14 -40.25
N VAL A 760 1.07 -9.03 -40.98
CA VAL A 760 0.43 -9.04 -42.30
C VAL A 760 1.30 -9.75 -43.34
N LYS A 761 2.63 -9.62 -43.26
CA LYS A 761 3.56 -10.34 -44.15
C LYS A 761 3.41 -11.85 -44.00
N LYS A 762 3.22 -12.36 -42.78
CA LYS A 762 2.90 -13.78 -42.51
C LYS A 762 1.62 -14.29 -43.18
N LYS A 763 0.58 -13.46 -43.23
CA LYS A 763 -0.69 -13.82 -43.89
C LYS A 763 -0.61 -13.78 -45.43
N GLN A 764 0.45 -13.19 -45.98
CA GLN A 764 0.66 -13.03 -47.43
C GLN A 764 1.89 -13.82 -47.91
N GLY A 765 1.90 -15.15 -47.74
CA GLY A 765 2.84 -16.05 -48.42
C GLY A 765 2.14 -17.06 -49.34
N PRO A 766 2.81 -17.58 -50.38
CA PRO A 766 3.13 -16.92 -51.65
C PRO A 766 2.06 -17.20 -52.73
N TRP A 767 1.60 -16.17 -53.44
CA TRP A 767 0.91 -16.37 -54.70
C TRP A 767 1.91 -16.82 -55.78
N ASN A 768 1.71 -18.04 -56.29
CA ASN A 768 2.39 -18.58 -57.46
C ASN A 768 2.51 -17.55 -58.58
N THR A 769 3.73 -17.12 -58.89
CA THR A 769 4.07 -16.64 -60.24
C THR A 769 5.40 -17.24 -60.67
N THR A 770 5.32 -18.42 -61.27
CA THR A 770 6.40 -18.98 -62.10
C THR A 770 6.68 -18.10 -63.31
N SER A 771 7.97 -18.01 -63.65
CA SER A 771 8.62 -17.38 -64.83
C SER A 771 8.96 -15.89 -64.67
N ARG A 772 10.23 -15.44 -64.74
CA ARG A 772 11.32 -15.86 -65.63
C ARG A 772 12.71 -15.53 -65.02
N LYS A 773 13.68 -16.41 -65.27
CA LYS A 773 15.13 -16.25 -65.00
C LYS A 773 15.76 -15.08 -65.76
N TYR A 774 16.67 -14.38 -65.08
CA TYR A 774 17.97 -13.79 -65.49
C TYR A 774 18.52 -13.20 -64.16
N GLY A 775 19.66 -13.55 -63.57
CA GLY A 775 21.01 -13.82 -64.04
C GLY A 775 21.93 -12.90 -63.21
N ASP A 776 22.72 -13.51 -62.31
CA ASP A 776 23.91 -13.06 -61.55
C ASP A 776 24.23 -11.55 -61.40
N ASP A 777 24.43 -11.07 -60.16
CA ASP A 777 25.77 -10.68 -59.69
C ASP A 777 25.81 -10.33 -58.18
N GLU A 778 26.96 -10.64 -57.57
CA GLU A 778 27.37 -10.24 -56.22
C GLU A 778 27.41 -8.71 -56.09
N THR A 779 27.03 -8.16 -54.92
CA THR A 779 27.89 -7.22 -54.16
C THR A 779 27.27 -6.76 -52.84
N SER A 780 28.10 -6.87 -51.81
CA SER A 780 28.15 -6.09 -50.56
C SER A 780 27.58 -4.66 -50.67
N ALA A 781 26.79 -4.25 -49.69
CA ALA A 781 26.53 -2.83 -49.43
C ALA A 781 26.64 -2.50 -47.93
N HIS A 782 27.67 -1.71 -47.66
CA HIS A 782 28.01 -1.05 -46.42
C HIS A 782 26.91 -0.16 -45.84
N TRP A 783 26.94 -0.07 -44.51
CA TRP A 783 26.35 1.00 -43.70
C TRP A 783 27.07 2.35 -43.86
N MET A 784 26.32 3.41 -43.50
CA MET A 784 26.71 4.74 -42.95
C MET A 784 26.48 5.97 -43.88
N PRO A 785 26.39 7.21 -43.34
CA PRO A 785 25.69 7.72 -42.13
C PRO A 785 24.99 9.10 -42.35
N THR A 786 24.50 9.69 -41.25
CA THR A 786 23.88 11.02 -41.05
C THR A 786 24.72 12.24 -41.46
N ASP A 787 24.09 13.22 -42.15
CA ASP A 787 24.02 14.67 -41.85
C ASP A 787 23.78 15.49 -43.13
N ALA A 788 22.72 16.33 -43.17
CA ALA A 788 22.75 17.65 -43.81
C ALA A 788 21.49 18.49 -43.53
N GLN A 789 21.77 19.63 -42.90
CA GLN A 789 21.04 20.89 -42.70
C GLN A 789 19.92 21.32 -43.68
N VAL A 790 18.86 21.84 -43.05
CA VAL A 790 18.04 23.03 -43.35
C VAL A 790 18.22 23.72 -44.72
N SER A 791 17.13 23.81 -45.48
CA SER A 791 16.76 25.02 -46.23
C SER A 791 15.23 25.17 -46.33
N THR A 792 14.82 26.43 -46.35
CA THR A 792 13.49 27.01 -46.15
C THR A 792 12.65 27.15 -47.43
N GLU A 793 11.34 27.38 -47.22
CA GLU A 793 10.34 28.04 -48.09
C GLU A 793 9.58 27.23 -49.18
N ALA A 794 8.28 26.99 -48.91
CA ALA A 794 7.11 27.48 -49.66
C ALA A 794 5.82 26.97 -48.96
N SER A 795 5.12 27.78 -48.17
CA SER A 795 3.98 28.63 -48.58
C SER A 795 2.82 27.89 -49.27
N GLY A 796 1.71 27.73 -48.54
CA GLY A 796 0.42 27.25 -49.04
C GLY A 796 -0.66 27.37 -47.96
N GLN A 797 -1.34 28.52 -47.93
CA GLN A 797 -2.42 28.88 -47.00
C GLN A 797 -3.73 28.09 -47.21
N TYR A 798 -4.33 27.74 -46.07
CA TYR A 798 -5.75 27.59 -45.71
C TYR A 798 -6.83 27.36 -46.78
N THR A 799 -7.67 26.34 -46.54
CA THR A 799 -9.13 26.51 -46.45
C THR A 799 -9.72 25.58 -45.39
N MET A 800 -10.45 26.16 -44.43
CA MET A 800 -11.42 25.47 -43.60
C MET A 800 -12.74 25.45 -44.37
N GLU A 801 -13.36 24.28 -44.54
CA GLU A 801 -14.80 24.11 -44.76
C GLU A 801 -15.13 22.62 -44.67
N GLY A 802 -16.10 22.24 -43.83
CA GLY A 802 -16.71 20.90 -43.86
C GLY A 802 -16.69 20.09 -42.56
N LEU A 803 -17.19 20.64 -41.45
CA LEU A 803 -17.83 19.87 -40.39
C LEU A 803 -19.33 20.23 -40.43
N GLU A 804 -20.18 19.24 -40.71
CA GLU A 804 -21.56 19.03 -40.22
C GLU A 804 -22.39 18.21 -41.24
N GLU A 805 -23.29 17.38 -40.71
CA GLU A 805 -24.16 16.37 -41.37
C GLU A 805 -23.45 15.02 -41.64
N GLU A 806 -23.86 13.85 -41.12
CA GLU A 806 -25.18 13.40 -40.66
C GLU A 806 -25.04 12.40 -39.48
N THR A 807 -25.81 12.66 -38.41
CA THR A 807 -26.40 11.61 -37.57
C THR A 807 -27.93 11.71 -37.73
N LEU A 808 -28.62 10.57 -37.60
CA LEU A 808 -30.07 10.33 -37.59
C LEU A 808 -30.72 9.95 -38.94
N LEU A 809 -30.89 8.64 -39.17
CA LEU A 809 -32.17 7.93 -38.93
C LEU A 809 -32.10 6.50 -39.48
N SER A 810 -32.33 5.50 -38.62
CA SER A 810 -33.60 4.75 -38.65
C SER A 810 -33.55 3.63 -37.61
N ALA A 811 -34.32 3.82 -36.55
CA ALA A 811 -34.88 2.72 -35.80
C ALA A 811 -35.82 1.90 -36.69
N ARG A 812 -35.70 0.58 -36.62
CA ARG A 812 -36.83 -0.35 -36.70
C ARG A 812 -36.50 -1.62 -35.94
#